data_AF-A0A8H6H1S4-F1
#
_entry.id   AF-A0A8H6H1S4-F1
#
_cell.length_a   1.000
_cell.length_b   1.000
_cell.length_c   1.000
_cell.angle_alpha   90.00
_cell.angle_beta   90.00
_cell.angle_gamma   90.00
#
_symmetry.space_group_name_H-M   'P 1'
#
loop_
_entity.id
_entity.type
_entity.pdbx_description
1 polymer ?
#
loop_
_entity_poly.entity_id
_entity_poly.type
_entity_poly.pdbx_seq_one_letter_code
_entity_poly.pdbx_strand_id
1 'polypeptide(L)'
;MSRLLTFAASLALAAAQLTSSSLENHVDTLTLGSSFNPIKEAYWTGLPHHRRTPFAVSPDGKTAFLAYLDASGTGVHVQGVDPKTFAAVGTPVALKSGKEAGGLVAHNDGFAILTNEVVSGESKDPLPVIYKYTNGKQAFRTLLGGSRFSGNALASPDINGDLVFSEKAGYYAAYIVVTSYSGDASGHFGDAIRYITPAGKVEEIQGASSSWGCSHNTGIAFEAADEPPFASLCSEDQGAIWLNTETQGMSNNGVKVSNEHVINGASNEPMGGMGGSYSSLARFIGADSYIFSWVSRGAVDLTLNDWMGEGYTHAANRTNNRNVAIALFSDKKTLVGEQASSKVGAKDGDSQVNWVTDGANDCSNAHAATFDASTALVTWEEISDPICEFEAMGCKGKFAGTKFQAVDSKGKKLGSAITSDDTYVAGDMVTMSDGRICWPYVNMAWSLSGPTQAADVKKISFACISNGSGSGSSSASPTKASTAVAQPSATKSTDASVAKPSSVKPSAVKPSAVAQAATSGESSALPEDAPRPSFATVPGSVTDVLSAPTEATSSAAAQKTSSVVVKPSAPSAEETDVPEDCDDEESGNSPVTTEAPVKTAPVSSEPTDSEDCDEEESGNAPVETQAPTDAPKSDDSDDDCDQEESGNAPVATQAPTKASKPKGRKTRTRTLTRYPRPTGLAAANDKKCVAKTVTHTVYVTATASAPGY
;
A
#
# COMPACT_ATOMS: atom_id res chain seq x y z
N MET A 1 -32.82 -2.89 -53.60
CA MET A 1 -31.46 -2.88 -53.01
C MET A 1 -31.58 -2.69 -51.49
N SER A 2 -31.85 -3.75 -50.72
CA SER A 2 -32.04 -3.61 -49.24
C SER A 2 -31.71 -4.89 -48.47
N ARG A 3 -30.58 -5.54 -48.80
CA ARG A 3 -30.00 -6.69 -48.08
C ARG A 3 -28.46 -6.71 -48.07
N LEU A 4 -27.81 -5.56 -48.30
CA LEU A 4 -26.35 -5.40 -48.24
C LEU A 4 -25.85 -4.39 -47.19
N LEU A 5 -26.74 -3.64 -46.52
CA LEU A 5 -26.36 -2.62 -45.52
C LEU A 5 -26.38 -3.14 -44.07
N THR A 6 -26.42 -4.46 -43.87
CA THR A 6 -26.53 -5.09 -42.53
C THR A 6 -25.34 -6.03 -42.23
N PHE A 7 -24.19 -5.78 -42.86
CA PHE A 7 -22.94 -6.54 -42.69
C PHE A 7 -21.71 -5.65 -42.42
N ALA A 8 -21.94 -4.37 -42.08
CA ALA A 8 -20.90 -3.36 -41.81
C ALA A 8 -21.09 -2.64 -40.45
N ALA A 9 -21.93 -3.19 -39.56
CA ALA A 9 -22.20 -2.66 -38.22
C ALA A 9 -21.59 -3.54 -37.10
N SER A 10 -20.68 -4.45 -37.47
CA SER A 10 -19.88 -5.26 -36.56
C SER A 10 -18.40 -4.97 -36.75
N LEU A 11 -18.01 -3.70 -36.64
CA LEU A 11 -16.66 -3.43 -36.14
C LEU A 11 -16.63 -4.03 -34.75
N ALA A 12 -15.75 -5.01 -34.54
CA ALA A 12 -15.41 -5.38 -33.18
C ALA A 12 -14.82 -4.14 -32.51
N LEU A 13 -15.37 -3.74 -31.35
CA LEU A 13 -14.50 -3.20 -30.32
C LEU A 13 -13.51 -4.33 -30.03
N ALA A 14 -12.30 -4.20 -30.57
CA ALA A 14 -11.17 -4.98 -30.08
C ALA A 14 -11.01 -4.55 -28.63
N ALA A 15 -11.51 -5.38 -27.70
CA ALA A 15 -11.36 -5.13 -26.28
C ALA A 15 -9.86 -4.98 -26.02
N ALA A 16 -9.48 -3.85 -25.42
CA ALA A 16 -8.09 -3.45 -25.32
C ALA A 16 -7.29 -4.55 -24.62
N GLN A 17 -6.41 -5.20 -25.38
CA GLN A 17 -5.64 -6.35 -24.94
C GLN A 17 -4.16 -6.00 -24.97
N LEU A 18 -3.47 -6.29 -23.87
CA LEU A 18 -2.03 -6.09 -23.77
C LEU A 18 -1.28 -7.06 -24.69
N THR A 19 -0.19 -6.56 -25.25
CA THR A 19 0.78 -7.29 -26.08
C THR A 19 2.17 -6.99 -25.55
N SER A 20 3.21 -7.76 -25.90
CA SER A 20 4.58 -7.41 -25.48
C SER A 20 5.01 -6.02 -25.99
N SER A 21 4.45 -5.56 -27.11
CA SER A 21 4.60 -4.20 -27.65
C SER A 21 3.75 -3.12 -26.95
N SER A 22 2.92 -3.48 -25.97
CA SER A 22 2.23 -2.52 -25.10
C SER A 22 3.17 -1.92 -24.06
N LEU A 23 4.24 -2.64 -23.67
CA LEU A 23 5.21 -2.25 -22.65
C LEU A 23 6.44 -1.59 -23.30
N GLU A 24 6.82 -0.43 -22.79
CA GLU A 24 7.92 0.43 -23.22
C GLU A 24 8.88 0.65 -22.04
N ASN A 25 10.19 0.48 -22.28
CA ASN A 25 11.22 0.56 -21.25
C ASN A 25 12.23 1.68 -21.51
N HIS A 26 12.26 2.66 -20.61
CA HIS A 26 13.21 3.76 -20.55
C HIS A 26 14.30 3.40 -19.53
N VAL A 27 15.21 2.51 -19.96
CA VAL A 27 16.25 1.94 -19.09
C VAL A 27 17.31 3.00 -18.73
N ASP A 28 17.63 3.11 -17.44
CA ASP A 28 18.77 3.85 -16.91
C ASP A 28 18.84 5.35 -17.29
N THR A 29 17.66 5.98 -17.50
CA THR A 29 17.49 7.37 -17.96
C THR A 29 17.63 8.41 -16.84
N LEU A 30 17.06 8.15 -15.66
CA LEU A 30 17.12 9.09 -14.55
C LEU A 30 18.41 8.87 -13.76
N THR A 31 19.27 9.89 -13.69
CA THR A 31 20.48 9.87 -12.87
C THR A 31 20.22 10.53 -11.52
N LEU A 32 20.59 9.87 -10.43
CA LEU A 32 20.41 10.34 -9.06
C LEU A 32 21.67 11.06 -8.55
N GLY A 33 21.47 12.13 -7.76
CA GLY A 33 22.57 12.80 -7.06
C GLY A 33 23.15 11.93 -5.94
N SER A 34 22.27 11.42 -5.08
CA SER A 34 22.59 10.47 -4.01
C SER A 34 22.49 9.03 -4.52
N SER A 35 23.13 8.07 -3.83
CA SER A 35 22.92 6.64 -4.12
C SER A 35 21.60 6.17 -3.49
N PHE A 36 20.94 5.19 -4.10
CA PHE A 36 19.70 4.58 -3.65
C PHE A 36 19.90 3.07 -3.46
N ASN A 37 19.41 2.49 -2.36
CA ASN A 37 19.41 1.04 -2.19
C ASN A 37 18.01 0.47 -2.53
N PRO A 38 17.86 -0.34 -3.61
CA PRO A 38 16.56 -0.75 -4.11
C PRO A 38 15.86 -1.83 -3.30
N ILE A 39 16.48 -2.38 -2.25
CA ILE A 39 15.90 -3.46 -1.44
C ILE A 39 15.59 -2.97 -0.02
N LYS A 40 14.46 -3.42 0.52
CA LYS A 40 14.18 -3.50 1.95
C LYS A 40 13.89 -4.96 2.30
N GLU A 41 14.44 -5.45 3.40
CA GLU A 41 14.18 -6.82 3.86
C GLU A 41 12.86 -6.85 4.65
N ALA A 42 12.04 -7.89 4.45
CA ALA A 42 10.83 -8.10 5.25
C ALA A 42 11.21 -8.48 6.69
N TYR A 43 10.69 -7.71 7.65
CA TYR A 43 11.03 -7.80 9.08
C TYR A 43 11.00 -9.23 9.65
N TRP A 44 10.00 -10.03 9.29
CA TRP A 44 9.80 -11.37 9.83
C TRP A 44 10.59 -12.48 9.13
N THR A 45 10.95 -12.30 7.85
CA THR A 45 11.42 -13.40 6.98
C THR A 45 12.78 -13.14 6.32
N GLY A 46 13.26 -11.89 6.35
CA GLY A 46 14.43 -11.44 5.61
C GLY A 46 14.24 -11.44 4.08
N LEU A 47 13.03 -11.73 3.57
CA LEU A 47 12.79 -11.82 2.13
C LEU A 47 12.80 -10.43 1.48
N PRO A 48 13.41 -10.31 0.29
CA PRO A 48 13.59 -9.03 -0.38
C PRO A 48 12.25 -8.45 -0.85
N HIS A 49 12.04 -7.17 -0.56
CA HIS A 49 10.99 -6.33 -1.11
C HIS A 49 11.62 -5.14 -1.83
N HIS A 50 10.94 -4.61 -2.85
CA HIS A 50 11.36 -3.37 -3.49
C HIS A 50 11.23 -2.20 -2.50
N ARG A 51 12.29 -1.42 -2.31
CA ARG A 51 12.20 -0.18 -1.53
C ARG A 51 11.40 0.85 -2.33
N ARG A 52 10.30 1.36 -1.76
CA ARG A 52 9.39 2.28 -2.43
C ARG A 52 10.12 3.49 -3.01
N THR A 53 9.79 3.83 -4.25
CA THR A 53 10.15 5.09 -4.89
C THR A 53 8.88 5.83 -5.34
N PRO A 54 8.25 6.66 -4.47
CA PRO A 54 7.01 7.35 -4.82
C PRO A 54 7.21 8.24 -6.06
N PHE A 55 6.30 8.11 -7.02
CA PHE A 55 6.34 8.83 -8.29
C PHE A 55 5.01 9.56 -8.52
N ALA A 56 5.05 10.79 -9.04
CA ALA A 56 3.87 11.60 -9.28
C ALA A 56 4.05 12.54 -10.47
N VAL A 57 2.95 12.81 -11.20
CA VAL A 57 2.90 13.68 -12.39
C VAL A 57 1.96 14.85 -12.11
N SER A 58 2.31 16.06 -12.56
CA SER A 58 1.49 17.26 -12.34
C SER A 58 0.15 17.18 -13.09
N PRO A 59 -0.93 17.80 -12.57
CA PRO A 59 -2.23 17.81 -13.23
C PRO A 59 -2.22 18.35 -14.68
N ASP A 60 -1.23 19.15 -15.05
CA ASP A 60 -1.05 19.68 -16.40
C ASP A 60 -0.15 18.84 -17.32
N GLY A 61 0.35 17.70 -16.85
CA GLY A 61 1.18 16.73 -17.57
C GLY A 61 2.61 17.18 -17.92
N LYS A 62 3.09 18.33 -17.41
CA LYS A 62 4.38 18.93 -17.84
C LYS A 62 5.55 18.63 -16.92
N THR A 63 5.30 18.27 -15.67
CA THR A 63 6.35 17.95 -14.69
C THR A 63 6.02 16.64 -13.99
N ALA A 64 7.05 15.89 -13.61
CA ALA A 64 6.92 14.77 -12.71
C ALA A 64 7.99 14.85 -11.62
N PHE A 65 7.79 14.12 -10.54
CA PHE A 65 8.72 14.04 -9.42
C PHE A 65 8.87 12.59 -8.98
N LEU A 66 10.10 12.21 -8.63
CA LEU A 66 10.42 10.92 -8.01
C LEU A 66 11.02 11.19 -6.62
N ALA A 67 10.50 10.50 -5.61
CA ALA A 67 11.06 10.48 -4.26
C ALA A 67 11.81 9.17 -3.98
N TYR A 68 12.90 9.25 -3.23
CA TYR A 68 13.65 8.09 -2.76
C TYR A 68 14.39 8.40 -1.45
N LEU A 69 14.54 7.39 -0.59
CA LEU A 69 15.47 7.42 0.54
C LEU A 69 16.88 7.11 0.04
N ASP A 70 17.89 7.91 0.36
CA ASP A 70 19.27 7.57 0.00
C ASP A 70 19.83 6.38 0.80
N ALA A 71 20.85 5.73 0.24
CA ALA A 71 21.44 4.51 0.76
C ALA A 71 22.06 4.62 2.17
N SER A 72 22.16 5.82 2.76
CA SER A 72 22.55 5.96 4.17
C SER A 72 21.45 5.60 5.17
N GLY A 73 20.19 5.50 4.70
CA GLY A 73 19.03 5.39 5.59
C GLY A 73 18.72 6.69 6.36
N THR A 74 19.23 7.83 5.88
CA THR A 74 18.99 9.19 6.42
C THR A 74 19.07 10.24 5.30
N GLY A 75 17.93 10.59 4.72
CA GLY A 75 17.86 11.57 3.64
C GLY A 75 16.87 11.15 2.56
N VAL A 76 15.67 11.73 2.59
CA VAL A 76 14.71 11.59 1.48
C VAL A 76 14.99 12.68 0.46
N HIS A 77 15.18 12.30 -0.80
CA HIS A 77 15.43 13.20 -1.92
C HIS A 77 14.24 13.19 -2.87
N VAL A 78 13.79 14.37 -3.30
CA VAL A 78 12.77 14.51 -4.35
C VAL A 78 13.42 15.13 -5.59
N GLN A 79 13.51 14.34 -6.66
CA GLN A 79 14.10 14.70 -7.94
C GLN A 79 12.99 15.08 -8.93
N GLY A 80 13.13 16.23 -9.60
CA GLY A 80 12.28 16.56 -10.75
C GLY A 80 12.60 15.65 -11.95
N VAL A 81 11.59 15.25 -12.70
CA VAL A 81 11.66 14.31 -13.83
C VAL A 81 10.91 14.91 -15.03
N ASP A 82 11.46 14.78 -16.23
CA ASP A 82 10.76 15.09 -17.49
C ASP A 82 9.79 13.94 -17.85
N PRO A 83 8.47 14.17 -17.89
CA PRO A 83 7.47 13.12 -18.20
C PRO A 83 7.61 12.45 -19.58
N LYS A 84 8.46 12.97 -20.47
CA LYS A 84 8.65 12.47 -21.85
C LYS A 84 9.96 11.73 -22.09
N THR A 85 11.00 12.06 -21.32
CA THR A 85 12.35 11.49 -21.48
C THR A 85 12.82 10.74 -20.24
N PHE A 86 12.11 10.89 -19.11
CA PHE A 86 12.49 10.38 -17.80
C PHE A 86 13.91 10.78 -17.36
N ALA A 87 14.40 11.92 -17.88
CA ALA A 87 15.66 12.53 -17.47
C ALA A 87 15.48 13.42 -16.23
N ALA A 88 16.58 13.65 -15.51
CA ALA A 88 16.60 14.49 -14.31
C ALA A 88 16.44 15.98 -14.67
N VAL A 89 15.47 16.64 -14.03
CA VAL A 89 15.17 18.07 -14.18
C VAL A 89 15.49 18.81 -12.88
N GLY A 90 16.48 19.70 -12.94
CA GLY A 90 16.89 20.54 -11.81
C GLY A 90 17.60 19.78 -10.68
N THR A 91 18.01 20.54 -9.66
CA THR A 91 18.64 20.00 -8.45
C THR A 91 17.57 19.34 -7.57
N PRO A 92 17.80 18.11 -7.06
CA PRO A 92 16.85 17.45 -6.14
C PRO A 92 16.77 18.19 -4.80
N VAL A 93 15.59 18.13 -4.18
CA VAL A 93 15.34 18.65 -2.83
C VAL A 93 15.68 17.58 -1.80
N ALA A 94 16.59 17.86 -0.87
CA ALA A 94 17.08 16.90 0.13
C ALA A 94 16.51 17.18 1.54
N LEU A 95 15.65 16.27 2.02
CA LEU A 95 15.11 16.23 3.38
C LEU A 95 16.01 15.34 4.25
N LYS A 96 17.10 15.93 4.76
CA LYS A 96 18.20 15.23 5.48
C LYS A 96 17.76 14.38 6.68
N SER A 97 16.66 14.77 7.32
CA SER A 97 16.08 14.12 8.50
C SER A 97 15.04 13.04 8.14
N GLY A 98 14.63 12.95 6.87
CA GLY A 98 13.69 11.97 6.36
C GLY A 98 14.23 10.55 6.44
N LYS A 99 13.42 9.61 6.93
CA LYS A 99 13.81 8.22 7.19
C LYS A 99 13.28 7.19 6.19
N GLU A 100 12.21 7.49 5.45
CA GLU A 100 11.62 6.65 4.40
C GLU A 100 10.65 7.51 3.57
N ALA A 101 10.47 7.21 2.27
CA ALA A 101 9.63 8.00 1.35
C ALA A 101 8.21 7.40 1.26
N GLY A 102 7.26 7.97 2.00
CA GLY A 102 5.94 7.38 2.27
C GLY A 102 4.77 7.83 1.38
N GLY A 103 5.02 8.57 0.29
CA GLY A 103 3.97 9.01 -0.66
C GLY A 103 4.19 10.43 -1.18
N LEU A 104 3.83 10.70 -2.44
CA LEU A 104 4.21 11.91 -3.17
C LEU A 104 3.05 12.42 -4.03
N VAL A 105 2.77 13.72 -3.96
CA VAL A 105 1.81 14.44 -4.81
C VAL A 105 2.55 15.47 -5.64
N ALA A 106 2.34 15.48 -6.95
CA ALA A 106 2.86 16.51 -7.85
C ALA A 106 1.82 17.60 -8.13
N HIS A 107 2.29 18.82 -8.32
CA HIS A 107 1.50 19.99 -8.70
C HIS A 107 2.21 20.75 -9.83
N ASN A 108 1.47 21.60 -10.53
CA ASN A 108 2.03 22.46 -11.59
C ASN A 108 3.08 23.47 -11.05
N ASP A 109 3.21 23.63 -9.73
CA ASP A 109 4.14 24.52 -9.04
C ASP A 109 5.22 23.82 -8.20
N GLY A 110 5.24 22.49 -8.12
CA GLY A 110 6.10 21.73 -7.20
C GLY A 110 5.48 20.42 -6.73
N PHE A 111 5.70 20.03 -5.48
CA PHE A 111 5.26 18.74 -4.94
C PHE A 111 4.97 18.80 -3.44
N ALA A 112 4.14 17.88 -2.93
CA ALA A 112 4.05 17.54 -1.52
C ALA A 112 4.57 16.11 -1.29
N ILE A 113 5.37 15.91 -0.23
CA ILE A 113 6.01 14.62 0.11
C ILE A 113 5.67 14.24 1.55
N LEU A 114 5.28 12.98 1.75
CA LEU A 114 5.15 12.32 3.05
C LEU A 114 6.45 11.57 3.36
N THR A 115 6.99 11.83 4.53
CA THR A 115 8.18 11.16 5.10
C THR A 115 7.99 11.06 6.60
N ASN A 116 8.84 10.31 7.29
CA ASN A 116 8.98 10.34 8.74
C ASN A 116 10.32 10.96 9.15
N GLU A 117 10.40 11.57 10.33
CA GLU A 117 11.66 12.10 10.90
C GLU A 117 11.65 12.15 12.43
N VAL A 118 12.81 11.99 13.09
CA VAL A 118 12.91 12.07 14.55
C VAL A 118 12.82 13.53 15.01
N VAL A 119 11.88 13.83 15.90
CA VAL A 119 11.66 15.18 16.45
C VAL A 119 12.14 15.23 17.89
N SER A 120 13.35 15.79 18.08
CA SER A 120 13.98 15.95 19.39
C SER A 120 13.07 16.68 20.38
N GLY A 121 12.82 16.04 21.54
CA GLY A 121 11.93 16.56 22.58
C GLY A 121 10.47 16.10 22.48
N GLU A 122 10.07 15.43 21.39
CA GLU A 122 8.70 14.94 21.16
C GLU A 122 8.64 13.40 21.14
N SER A 123 9.56 12.74 20.42
CA SER A 123 9.77 11.29 20.48
C SER A 123 11.20 10.90 20.11
N LYS A 124 11.60 9.68 20.48
CA LYS A 124 12.83 9.02 20.00
C LYS A 124 12.61 8.42 18.61
N ASP A 125 11.40 7.96 18.35
CA ASP A 125 11.01 7.32 17.10
C ASP A 125 10.60 8.36 16.04
N PRO A 126 10.79 8.09 14.74
CA PRO A 126 10.36 8.99 13.68
C PRO A 126 8.86 9.31 13.76
N LEU A 127 8.51 10.58 13.63
CA LEU A 127 7.14 11.06 13.51
C LEU A 127 6.82 11.30 12.02
N PRO A 128 5.61 10.95 11.55
CA PRO A 128 5.21 11.22 10.17
C PRO A 128 5.03 12.72 9.95
N VAL A 129 5.42 13.21 8.78
CA VAL A 129 5.48 14.63 8.41
C VAL A 129 5.24 14.84 6.92
N ILE A 130 4.42 15.83 6.58
CA ILE A 130 4.25 16.31 5.20
C ILE A 130 5.05 17.60 4.98
N TYR A 131 5.77 17.67 3.86
CA TYR A 131 6.40 18.89 3.35
C TYR A 131 5.77 19.28 2.01
N LYS A 132 5.39 20.56 1.82
CA LYS A 132 5.03 21.12 0.50
C LYS A 132 6.18 21.99 0.00
N TYR A 133 6.56 21.79 -1.25
CA TYR A 133 7.42 22.69 -2.01
C TYR A 133 6.62 23.35 -3.15
N THR A 134 6.80 24.66 -3.30
CA THR A 134 6.18 25.53 -4.30
C THR A 134 7.27 26.44 -4.87
N ASN A 135 7.41 26.48 -6.21
CA ASN A 135 8.41 27.25 -6.94
C ASN A 135 9.84 27.05 -6.38
N GLY A 136 10.19 25.79 -6.06
CA GLY A 136 11.49 25.39 -5.50
C GLY A 136 11.74 25.77 -4.02
N LYS A 137 10.74 26.30 -3.31
CA LYS A 137 10.84 26.69 -1.89
C LYS A 137 9.87 25.90 -1.03
N GLN A 138 10.26 25.58 0.20
CA GLN A 138 9.36 24.98 1.18
C GLN A 138 8.24 25.98 1.51
N ALA A 139 6.98 25.58 1.28
CA ALA A 139 5.79 26.35 1.62
C ALA A 139 5.32 26.04 3.05
N PHE A 140 5.29 24.75 3.43
CA PHE A 140 5.01 24.31 4.80
C PHE A 140 5.72 22.99 5.14
N ARG A 141 5.80 22.69 6.44
CA ARG A 141 6.18 21.40 7.04
C ARG A 141 5.24 21.14 8.21
N THR A 142 4.56 20.00 8.20
CA THR A 142 3.50 19.69 9.18
C THR A 142 3.61 18.26 9.69
N LEU A 143 3.82 18.09 11.00
CA LEU A 143 3.78 16.77 11.65
C LEU A 143 2.36 16.20 11.66
N LEU A 144 2.26 14.89 11.51
CA LEU A 144 1.01 14.12 11.42
C LEU A 144 0.83 13.17 12.63
N GLY A 145 1.91 12.97 13.41
CA GLY A 145 1.92 12.34 14.73
C GLY A 145 2.53 13.24 15.82
N GLY A 146 2.86 12.66 16.97
CA GLY A 146 3.25 13.35 18.21
C GLY A 146 2.10 13.46 19.23
N SER A 147 2.44 13.90 20.45
CA SER A 147 1.54 14.06 21.61
C SER A 147 0.51 15.19 21.49
N ARG A 148 0.64 16.03 20.46
CA ARG A 148 -0.19 17.21 20.19
C ARG A 148 -1.58 16.92 19.60
N PHE A 149 -1.88 15.67 19.28
CA PHE A 149 -3.15 15.24 18.69
C PHE A 149 -4.09 14.67 19.77
N SER A 150 -5.38 14.58 19.45
CA SER A 150 -6.34 13.94 20.33
C SER A 150 -6.07 12.42 20.44
N GLY A 151 -6.09 11.91 21.68
CA GLY A 151 -5.85 10.50 21.99
C GLY A 151 -4.38 10.17 22.31
N ASN A 152 -3.91 9.04 21.81
CA ASN A 152 -2.56 8.52 22.05
C ASN A 152 -1.50 9.27 21.21
N ALA A 153 -0.28 9.41 21.74
CA ALA A 153 0.84 9.99 21.00
C ALA A 153 1.40 8.99 19.98
N LEU A 154 1.42 9.38 18.70
CA LEU A 154 1.72 8.48 17.58
C LEU A 154 3.08 8.76 16.95
N ALA A 155 3.90 7.73 16.81
CA ALA A 155 5.08 7.69 15.94
C ALA A 155 4.77 6.89 14.66
N SER A 156 5.67 6.92 13.68
CA SER A 156 5.64 6.09 12.47
C SER A 156 7.09 5.74 12.10
N PRO A 157 7.71 4.75 12.77
CA PRO A 157 9.11 4.39 12.53
C PRO A 157 9.34 3.79 11.13
N ASP A 158 8.38 3.00 10.66
CA ASP A 158 8.28 2.50 9.30
C ASP A 158 7.07 3.11 8.63
N ILE A 159 7.27 4.17 7.83
CA ILE A 159 6.17 4.88 7.15
C ILE A 159 5.73 4.14 5.87
N ASN A 160 5.18 2.94 6.06
CA ASN A 160 4.29 2.28 5.09
C ASN A 160 2.96 3.09 5.02
N GLY A 161 3.07 4.36 4.61
CA GLY A 161 1.97 5.30 4.46
C GLY A 161 1.55 5.47 3.01
N ASP A 162 0.57 6.33 2.77
CA ASP A 162 0.34 6.91 1.44
C ASP A 162 -0.17 8.36 1.53
N LEU A 163 0.05 9.14 0.47
CA LEU A 163 -0.28 10.56 0.39
C LEU A 163 -0.98 10.90 -0.93
N VAL A 164 -2.22 11.34 -0.84
CA VAL A 164 -3.04 11.75 -2.00
C VAL A 164 -3.56 13.18 -1.84
N PHE A 165 -3.97 13.80 -2.94
CA PHE A 165 -4.55 15.14 -2.95
C PHE A 165 -5.76 15.20 -3.88
N SER A 166 -6.82 15.87 -3.44
CA SER A 166 -8.01 16.15 -4.25
C SER A 166 -8.25 17.66 -4.31
N GLU A 167 -8.08 18.23 -5.50
CA GLU A 167 -8.35 19.65 -5.76
C GLU A 167 -9.84 19.98 -5.52
N LYS A 168 -10.75 19.03 -5.81
CA LYS A 168 -12.19 19.19 -5.60
C LYS A 168 -12.58 19.12 -4.12
N ALA A 169 -11.94 18.25 -3.34
CA ALA A 169 -12.14 18.19 -1.90
C ALA A 169 -11.47 19.37 -1.18
N GLY A 170 -10.38 19.90 -1.74
CA GLY A 170 -9.56 20.95 -1.13
C GLY A 170 -8.61 20.44 -0.05
N TYR A 171 -8.18 19.18 -0.09
CA TYR A 171 -7.31 18.57 0.93
C TYR A 171 -6.23 17.68 0.33
N TYR A 172 -5.05 17.68 0.97
CA TYR A 172 -4.22 16.48 1.04
C TYR A 172 -4.82 15.55 2.09
N ALA A 173 -4.72 14.24 1.88
CA ALA A 173 -4.91 13.28 2.95
C ALA A 173 -3.72 12.33 2.99
N ALA A 174 -3.29 12.00 4.20
CA ALA A 174 -2.28 10.99 4.46
C ALA A 174 -2.91 9.86 5.27
N TYR A 175 -2.68 8.62 4.85
CA TYR A 175 -3.00 7.41 5.61
C TYR A 175 -1.68 6.76 6.02
N ILE A 176 -1.50 6.47 7.31
CA ILE A 176 -0.17 6.22 7.89
C ILE A 176 -0.24 5.04 8.87
N VAL A 177 0.64 4.05 8.70
CA VAL A 177 0.91 3.05 9.75
C VAL A 177 1.66 3.71 10.91
N VAL A 178 1.15 3.52 12.13
CA VAL A 178 1.64 4.19 13.35
C VAL A 178 1.97 3.19 14.46
N THR A 179 2.82 3.63 15.38
CA THR A 179 3.08 3.00 16.67
C THR A 179 2.70 4.00 17.76
N SER A 180 1.92 3.59 18.76
CA SER A 180 1.65 4.46 19.91
C SER A 180 2.80 4.39 20.92
N TYR A 181 3.16 5.55 21.51
CA TYR A 181 4.12 5.64 22.61
C TYR A 181 3.53 6.28 23.88
N SER A 182 2.21 6.41 23.97
CA SER A 182 1.51 6.84 25.20
C SER A 182 0.08 6.29 25.30
N GLY A 183 -0.50 6.37 26.50
CA GLY A 183 -1.86 5.90 26.77
C GLY A 183 -2.05 4.39 26.59
N ASP A 184 -3.30 3.95 26.48
CA ASP A 184 -3.66 2.53 26.61
C ASP A 184 -3.20 1.66 25.43
N ALA A 185 -2.84 2.28 24.30
CA ALA A 185 -2.26 1.58 23.14
C ALA A 185 -0.72 1.63 23.12
N SER A 186 -0.06 2.18 24.14
CA SER A 186 1.41 2.35 24.14
C SER A 186 2.15 1.03 23.88
N GLY A 187 3.05 1.02 22.89
CA GLY A 187 3.78 -0.17 22.44
C GLY A 187 3.07 -0.99 21.35
N HIS A 188 1.80 -0.71 21.04
CA HIS A 188 1.08 -1.35 19.94
C HIS A 188 1.23 -0.60 18.61
N PHE A 189 0.92 -1.30 17.52
CA PHE A 189 0.85 -0.74 16.17
C PHE A 189 -0.60 -0.59 15.72
N GLY A 190 -0.85 0.36 14.84
CA GLY A 190 -2.15 0.61 14.22
C GLY A 190 -2.00 1.48 12.98
N ASP A 191 -3.07 2.18 12.60
CA ASP A 191 -3.03 3.18 11.54
C ASP A 191 -3.77 4.48 11.91
N ALA A 192 -3.54 5.55 11.13
CA ALA A 192 -4.12 6.87 11.34
C ALA A 192 -4.35 7.60 10.01
N ILE A 193 -5.53 8.22 9.84
CA ILE A 193 -5.87 9.09 8.70
C ILE A 193 -5.81 10.56 9.14
N ARG A 194 -5.20 11.40 8.31
CA ARG A 194 -4.96 12.84 8.55
C ARG A 194 -5.31 13.66 7.30
N TYR A 195 -6.19 14.66 7.44
CA TYR A 195 -6.48 15.63 6.37
C TYR A 195 -5.70 16.92 6.62
N ILE A 196 -5.08 17.45 5.55
CA ILE A 196 -4.24 18.65 5.60
C ILE A 196 -4.71 19.61 4.51
N THR A 197 -5.02 20.83 4.92
CA THR A 197 -5.39 21.93 4.02
C THR A 197 -4.22 22.35 3.10
N PRO A 198 -4.47 23.06 1.98
CA PRO A 198 -3.43 23.67 1.15
C PRO A 198 -2.50 24.65 1.87
N ALA A 199 -2.91 25.15 3.04
CA ALA A 199 -2.12 26.00 3.93
C ALA A 199 -1.22 25.21 4.92
N GLY A 200 -1.27 23.87 4.90
CA GLY A 200 -0.49 23.02 5.80
C GLY A 200 -1.10 22.81 7.20
N LYS A 201 -2.29 23.34 7.47
CA LYS A 201 -3.03 23.06 8.72
C LYS A 201 -3.68 21.67 8.64
N VAL A 202 -3.45 20.82 9.64
CA VAL A 202 -4.19 19.55 9.83
C VAL A 202 -5.58 19.85 10.38
N GLU A 203 -6.60 19.17 9.89
CA GLU A 203 -7.98 19.31 10.36
C GLU A 203 -8.57 17.94 10.71
N GLU A 204 -9.19 17.85 11.89
CA GLU A 204 -9.91 16.66 12.34
C GLU A 204 -11.32 16.71 11.75
N ILE A 205 -11.60 15.82 10.80
CA ILE A 205 -12.90 15.69 10.14
C ILE A 205 -13.60 14.45 10.71
N GLN A 206 -14.73 14.66 11.38
CA GLN A 206 -15.52 13.59 12.00
C GLN A 206 -15.99 12.58 10.94
N GLY A 207 -15.79 11.27 11.19
CA GLY A 207 -16.11 10.22 10.22
C GLY A 207 -15.15 10.16 9.02
N ALA A 208 -13.93 10.68 9.17
CA ALA A 208 -12.89 10.62 8.14
C ALA A 208 -11.46 10.61 8.70
N SER A 209 -11.17 11.42 9.72
CA SER A 209 -9.87 11.43 10.43
C SER A 209 -9.88 10.40 11.56
N SER A 210 -8.76 9.70 11.76
CA SER A 210 -8.60 8.72 12.84
C SER A 210 -7.21 8.82 13.47
N SER A 211 -7.12 8.84 14.80
CA SER A 211 -5.83 8.68 15.53
C SER A 211 -5.49 7.22 15.83
N TRP A 212 -6.45 6.31 15.64
CA TRP A 212 -6.25 4.88 15.73
C TRP A 212 -7.34 4.20 14.91
N GLY A 213 -6.97 3.37 13.95
CA GLY A 213 -7.92 2.59 13.15
C GLY A 213 -7.69 1.09 13.27
N CYS A 214 -7.05 0.47 12.29
CA CYS A 214 -6.88 -0.98 12.24
C CYS A 214 -5.63 -1.44 13.02
N SER A 215 -5.81 -2.37 13.97
CA SER A 215 -4.75 -2.94 14.82
C SER A 215 -3.66 -3.67 14.01
N HIS A 216 -2.40 -3.50 14.44
CA HIS A 216 -1.17 -3.99 13.78
C HIS A 216 -1.30 -4.08 12.27
N ASN A 217 -1.54 -2.92 11.65
CA ASN A 217 -1.82 -2.83 10.24
C ASN A 217 -0.72 -3.49 9.38
N THR A 218 -1.14 -4.44 8.54
CA THR A 218 -0.28 -5.28 7.69
C THR A 218 -0.25 -4.84 6.23
N GLY A 219 -0.96 -3.76 5.92
CA GLY A 219 -1.09 -3.15 4.61
C GLY A 219 -2.23 -2.13 4.58
N ILE A 220 -1.97 -0.96 4.01
CA ILE A 220 -3.01 0.04 3.68
C ILE A 220 -3.10 0.21 2.17
N ALA A 221 -4.25 0.70 1.71
CA ALA A 221 -4.39 1.29 0.40
C ALA A 221 -5.27 2.55 0.49
N PHE A 222 -4.96 3.58 -0.29
CA PHE A 222 -5.59 4.89 -0.17
C PHE A 222 -5.71 5.57 -1.54
N GLU A 223 -6.80 6.30 -1.78
CA GLU A 223 -7.04 6.99 -3.07
C GLU A 223 -7.93 8.22 -2.91
N ALA A 224 -7.67 9.24 -3.73
CA ALA A 224 -8.33 10.55 -3.69
C ALA A 224 -9.82 10.49 -4.10
N ALA A 225 -10.68 10.92 -3.17
CA ALA A 225 -12.10 11.15 -3.44
C ALA A 225 -12.43 12.64 -3.61
N ASP A 226 -13.62 12.94 -4.11
CA ASP A 226 -14.09 14.30 -4.37
C ASP A 226 -14.42 15.11 -3.09
N GLU A 227 -14.51 14.42 -1.96
CA GLU A 227 -14.78 14.95 -0.62
C GLU A 227 -14.32 13.90 0.43
N PRO A 228 -13.97 14.29 1.67
CA PRO A 228 -13.72 13.34 2.77
C PRO A 228 -14.97 12.51 3.14
N PRO A 229 -14.82 11.32 3.76
CA PRO A 229 -13.61 10.50 3.78
C PRO A 229 -13.16 10.12 2.37
N PHE A 230 -11.86 9.97 2.17
CA PHE A 230 -11.27 9.41 0.96
C PHE A 230 -11.31 7.87 1.00
N ALA A 231 -11.17 7.23 -0.17
CA ALA A 231 -11.29 5.77 -0.26
C ALA A 231 -10.09 5.11 0.44
N SER A 232 -10.36 4.24 1.42
CA SER A 232 -9.32 3.58 2.21
C SER A 232 -9.61 2.08 2.41
N LEU A 233 -8.54 1.27 2.43
CA LEU A 233 -8.59 -0.12 2.88
C LEU A 233 -7.46 -0.40 3.88
N CYS A 234 -7.73 -1.31 4.82
CA CYS A 234 -6.73 -1.83 5.76
C CYS A 234 -6.73 -3.35 5.76
N SER A 235 -5.58 -3.97 6.00
CA SER A 235 -5.45 -5.34 6.46
C SER A 235 -4.92 -5.35 7.90
N GLU A 236 -5.46 -6.24 8.72
CA GLU A 236 -5.31 -6.20 10.18
C GLU A 236 -5.03 -7.58 10.79
N ASP A 237 -4.65 -7.61 12.07
CA ASP A 237 -4.05 -8.75 12.75
C ASP A 237 -5.00 -9.91 13.10
N GLN A 238 -6.31 -9.76 12.91
CA GLN A 238 -7.35 -10.72 13.29
C GLN A 238 -7.85 -11.60 12.15
N GLY A 239 -7.58 -11.23 10.89
CA GLY A 239 -7.82 -12.07 9.72
C GLY A 239 -8.80 -11.50 8.69
N ALA A 240 -8.86 -10.18 8.50
CA ALA A 240 -9.64 -9.60 7.41
C ALA A 240 -8.93 -8.42 6.69
N ILE A 241 -9.50 -8.10 5.52
CA ILE A 241 -9.26 -6.85 4.80
C ILE A 241 -10.58 -6.07 4.80
N TRP A 242 -10.55 -4.84 5.32
CA TRP A 242 -11.73 -3.99 5.46
C TRP A 242 -11.69 -2.82 4.49
N LEU A 243 -12.84 -2.50 3.90
CA LEU A 243 -13.08 -1.21 3.26
C LEU A 243 -13.32 -0.18 4.37
N ASN A 244 -12.28 0.59 4.66
CA ASN A 244 -12.11 1.36 5.87
C ASN A 244 -12.69 2.79 5.79
N THR A 245 -13.25 3.16 4.63
CA THR A 245 -13.70 4.52 4.29
C THR A 245 -14.67 5.12 5.32
N GLU A 246 -15.71 4.39 5.75
CA GLU A 246 -16.73 4.92 6.68
C GLU A 246 -16.55 4.51 8.15
N THR A 247 -15.81 3.43 8.45
CA THR A 247 -15.56 3.00 9.85
C THR A 247 -14.28 3.59 10.43
N GLN A 248 -13.27 3.87 9.60
CA GLN A 248 -11.89 4.18 10.00
C GLN A 248 -11.28 3.22 11.04
N GLY A 249 -11.79 1.98 11.13
CA GLY A 249 -11.27 0.89 11.95
C GLY A 249 -11.94 -0.47 11.62
N MET A 250 -11.40 -1.51 12.26
CA MET A 250 -11.73 -2.95 12.13
C MET A 250 -13.09 -3.38 12.71
N SER A 251 -14.16 -2.64 12.44
CA SER A 251 -15.48 -2.88 13.06
C SER A 251 -16.38 -3.81 12.25
N ASN A 252 -17.11 -4.71 12.93
CA ASN A 252 -18.13 -5.60 12.33
C ASN A 252 -19.33 -4.92 11.65
N ASN A 253 -19.47 -3.58 11.75
CA ASN A 253 -20.43 -2.82 10.93
C ASN A 253 -19.81 -2.26 9.62
N GLY A 254 -18.50 -2.48 9.41
CA GLY A 254 -17.79 -2.15 8.18
C GLY A 254 -17.99 -3.17 7.07
N VAL A 255 -17.40 -2.88 5.90
CA VAL A 255 -17.51 -3.72 4.71
C VAL A 255 -16.29 -4.62 4.60
N LYS A 256 -16.45 -5.94 4.81
CA LYS A 256 -15.37 -6.92 4.74
C LYS A 256 -15.11 -7.33 3.28
N VAL A 257 -13.89 -7.13 2.80
CA VAL A 257 -13.46 -7.40 1.41
C VAL A 257 -12.85 -8.79 1.26
N SER A 258 -11.98 -9.18 2.20
CA SER A 258 -11.38 -10.53 2.28
C SER A 258 -11.39 -11.03 3.73
N ASN A 259 -11.35 -12.35 3.90
CA ASN A 259 -10.81 -12.97 5.11
C ASN A 259 -9.39 -13.47 4.76
N GLU A 260 -8.44 -13.36 5.68
CA GLU A 260 -7.06 -13.82 5.52
C GLU A 260 -6.67 -14.71 6.71
N HIS A 261 -5.75 -15.65 6.48
CA HIS A 261 -5.11 -16.39 7.56
C HIS A 261 -4.04 -15.51 8.23
N VAL A 262 -4.05 -15.44 9.57
CA VAL A 262 -3.15 -14.56 10.33
C VAL A 262 -2.37 -15.31 11.41
N ILE A 263 -1.10 -14.91 11.58
CA ILE A 263 -0.22 -15.36 12.66
C ILE A 263 0.56 -14.15 13.16
N ASN A 264 0.49 -13.84 14.46
CA ASN A 264 1.29 -12.81 15.15
C ASN A 264 1.31 -11.43 14.46
N GLY A 265 0.18 -10.98 13.89
CA GLY A 265 0.11 -9.69 13.18
C GLY A 265 0.76 -9.71 11.79
N ALA A 266 0.62 -10.82 11.06
CA ALA A 266 0.94 -10.94 9.64
C ALA A 266 -0.16 -11.71 8.90
N SER A 267 -0.43 -11.31 7.65
CA SER A 267 -1.68 -11.60 6.91
C SER A 267 -1.48 -11.95 5.42
N ASN A 268 -0.34 -12.55 5.05
CA ASN A 268 0.12 -12.82 3.67
C ASN A 268 0.79 -11.64 2.91
N GLU A 269 1.08 -10.52 3.59
CA GLU A 269 1.64 -9.29 2.98
C GLU A 269 0.73 -8.70 1.86
N PRO A 270 -0.58 -8.53 2.10
CA PRO A 270 -1.57 -8.39 1.02
C PRO A 270 -1.37 -7.16 0.14
N MET A 271 -1.00 -6.01 0.73
CA MET A 271 -0.65 -4.78 0.01
C MET A 271 0.88 -4.65 -0.22
N GLY A 272 1.62 -5.75 -0.31
CA GLY A 272 3.06 -5.73 -0.63
C GLY A 272 4.00 -5.48 0.56
N GLY A 273 3.55 -5.72 1.80
CA GLY A 273 4.45 -5.84 2.96
C GLY A 273 5.35 -4.64 3.26
N MET A 274 6.62 -4.91 3.60
CA MET A 274 7.58 -3.86 4.01
C MET A 274 8.04 -3.02 2.82
N GLY A 275 7.68 -1.73 2.83
CA GLY A 275 7.88 -0.84 1.68
C GLY A 275 6.75 -0.91 0.65
N GLY A 276 5.72 -1.72 0.87
CA GLY A 276 4.49 -1.75 0.08
C GLY A 276 3.50 -0.63 0.47
N SER A 277 2.21 -0.95 0.44
CA SER A 277 1.09 -0.03 0.69
C SER A 277 1.00 1.13 -0.30
N TYR A 278 1.22 0.85 -1.59
CA TYR A 278 1.22 1.86 -2.65
C TYR A 278 0.67 1.32 -3.97
N SER A 279 -0.08 2.13 -4.72
CA SER A 279 -0.73 1.74 -5.99
C SER A 279 -1.53 0.42 -5.91
N SER A 280 -2.09 0.05 -4.74
CA SER A 280 -2.92 -1.16 -4.59
C SER A 280 -4.42 -0.86 -4.73
N LEU A 281 -4.83 0.40 -4.54
CA LEU A 281 -6.17 0.94 -4.78
C LEU A 281 -6.06 2.07 -5.80
N ALA A 282 -6.94 2.10 -6.80
CA ALA A 282 -6.96 3.16 -7.82
C ALA A 282 -8.40 3.50 -8.24
N ARG A 283 -8.67 4.79 -8.46
CA ARG A 283 -9.96 5.28 -8.99
C ARG A 283 -9.99 5.16 -10.52
N PHE A 284 -11.13 4.80 -11.09
CA PHE A 284 -11.31 4.83 -12.55
C PHE A 284 -11.42 6.28 -13.03
N ILE A 285 -10.59 6.68 -14.01
CA ILE A 285 -10.43 8.08 -14.40
C ILE A 285 -11.74 8.64 -14.95
N GLY A 286 -12.28 9.68 -14.29
CA GLY A 286 -13.54 10.31 -14.66
C GLY A 286 -14.80 9.54 -14.20
N ALA A 287 -14.64 8.58 -13.29
CA ALA A 287 -15.72 7.86 -12.63
C ALA A 287 -15.54 7.89 -11.10
N ASP A 288 -16.60 7.52 -10.37
CA ASP A 288 -16.54 7.42 -8.91
C ASP A 288 -16.19 6.00 -8.43
N SER A 289 -16.09 5.03 -9.33
CA SER A 289 -15.72 3.65 -9.03
C SER A 289 -14.22 3.46 -8.80
N TYR A 290 -13.84 2.45 -8.01
CA TYR A 290 -12.45 2.10 -7.68
C TYR A 290 -12.17 0.62 -7.96
N ILE A 291 -10.88 0.28 -8.16
CA ILE A 291 -10.35 -1.09 -8.17
C ILE A 291 -9.30 -1.23 -7.07
N PHE A 292 -9.36 -2.33 -6.32
CA PHE A 292 -8.34 -2.76 -5.36
C PHE A 292 -7.74 -4.09 -5.81
N SER A 293 -6.44 -4.28 -5.62
CA SER A 293 -5.74 -5.55 -5.84
C SER A 293 -4.83 -5.90 -4.66
N TRP A 294 -4.77 -7.19 -4.33
CA TRP A 294 -3.94 -7.73 -3.26
C TRP A 294 -3.47 -9.15 -3.58
N VAL A 295 -2.50 -9.64 -2.80
CA VAL A 295 -2.09 -11.05 -2.79
C VAL A 295 -2.73 -11.77 -1.61
N SER A 296 -3.27 -12.97 -1.83
CA SER A 296 -3.96 -13.76 -0.80
C SER A 296 -3.81 -15.25 -1.04
N ARG A 297 -3.77 -16.04 0.04
CA ARG A 297 -3.85 -17.51 0.00
C ARG A 297 -5.28 -18.04 -0.06
N GLY A 298 -6.27 -17.15 0.08
CA GLY A 298 -7.69 -17.46 0.18
C GLY A 298 -8.09 -18.05 1.54
N ALA A 299 -9.37 -17.98 1.87
CA ALA A 299 -9.95 -18.34 3.16
C ALA A 299 -10.96 -19.49 3.09
N VAL A 300 -10.74 -20.51 3.91
CA VAL A 300 -11.65 -21.63 4.18
C VAL A 300 -11.79 -21.85 5.68
N ASP A 301 -12.75 -22.71 6.07
CA ASP A 301 -12.91 -23.19 7.45
C ASP A 301 -12.98 -22.08 8.52
N LEU A 302 -13.92 -21.14 8.36
CA LEU A 302 -14.06 -20.02 9.28
C LEU A 302 -14.41 -20.47 10.70
N THR A 303 -13.58 -20.11 11.68
CA THR A 303 -13.86 -20.26 13.11
C THR A 303 -14.17 -18.92 13.76
N LEU A 304 -14.73 -18.93 14.96
CA LEU A 304 -14.86 -17.71 15.77
C LEU A 304 -13.46 -17.15 16.07
N ASN A 305 -13.34 -15.83 16.13
CA ASN A 305 -12.24 -15.17 16.83
C ASN A 305 -12.71 -14.92 18.26
N ASP A 306 -12.24 -15.75 19.19
CA ASP A 306 -12.68 -15.71 20.60
C ASP A 306 -12.21 -14.44 21.35
N TRP A 307 -11.21 -13.71 20.84
CA TRP A 307 -10.71 -12.46 21.43
C TRP A 307 -11.59 -11.26 21.05
N MET A 308 -11.97 -11.17 19.77
CA MET A 308 -12.81 -10.08 19.24
C MET A 308 -14.32 -10.34 19.42
N GLY A 309 -14.73 -11.60 19.53
CA GLY A 309 -16.12 -12.00 19.79
C GLY A 309 -16.99 -12.16 18.55
N GLU A 310 -18.32 -12.14 18.75
CA GLU A 310 -19.30 -12.51 17.72
C GLU A 310 -19.22 -11.62 16.45
N GLY A 311 -19.25 -12.28 15.29
CA GLY A 311 -19.10 -11.67 13.96
C GLY A 311 -17.66 -11.58 13.46
N TYR A 312 -16.67 -11.64 14.35
CA TYR A 312 -15.27 -11.78 13.95
C TYR A 312 -14.90 -13.25 13.73
N THR A 313 -14.03 -13.50 12.75
CA THR A 313 -13.73 -14.84 12.24
C THR A 313 -12.26 -14.97 11.91
N HIS A 314 -11.63 -16.07 12.33
CA HIS A 314 -10.35 -16.50 11.79
C HIS A 314 -10.60 -17.42 10.58
N ALA A 315 -9.65 -17.45 9.64
CA ALA A 315 -9.67 -18.34 8.49
C ALA A 315 -8.45 -19.29 8.48
N ALA A 316 -8.62 -20.45 7.86
CA ALA A 316 -7.51 -21.29 7.39
C ALA A 316 -7.21 -20.97 5.91
N ASN A 317 -5.94 -21.17 5.52
CA ASN A 317 -5.49 -20.98 4.14
C ASN A 317 -6.19 -21.94 3.16
N ARG A 318 -6.77 -21.41 2.09
CA ARG A 318 -7.33 -22.17 0.96
C ARG A 318 -6.23 -22.80 0.09
N THR A 319 -5.10 -22.11 -0.05
CA THR A 319 -3.93 -22.53 -0.85
C THR A 319 -2.61 -22.26 -0.12
N ASN A 320 -1.53 -22.94 -0.50
CA ASN A 320 -0.23 -22.76 0.16
C ASN A 320 0.55 -21.56 -0.39
N ASN A 321 0.38 -21.26 -1.67
CA ASN A 321 0.94 -20.12 -2.39
C ASN A 321 -0.11 -19.02 -2.53
N ARG A 322 0.30 -17.75 -2.54
CA ARG A 322 -0.60 -16.62 -2.77
C ARG A 322 -0.98 -16.52 -4.24
N ASN A 323 -2.18 -16.02 -4.48
CA ASN A 323 -2.73 -15.68 -5.77
C ASN A 323 -3.15 -14.20 -5.76
N VAL A 324 -3.24 -13.58 -6.94
CA VAL A 324 -3.71 -12.20 -7.08
C VAL A 324 -5.23 -12.15 -7.10
N ALA A 325 -5.78 -11.32 -6.23
CA ALA A 325 -7.20 -11.02 -6.13
C ALA A 325 -7.47 -9.55 -6.53
N ILE A 326 -8.69 -9.28 -6.99
CA ILE A 326 -9.22 -7.92 -7.13
C ILE A 326 -10.63 -7.78 -6.55
N ALA A 327 -10.92 -6.55 -6.12
CA ALA A 327 -12.23 -6.09 -5.69
C ALA A 327 -12.56 -4.79 -6.44
N LEU A 328 -13.85 -4.54 -6.63
CA LEU A 328 -14.36 -3.32 -7.25
C LEU A 328 -15.32 -2.61 -6.30
N PHE A 329 -15.34 -1.29 -6.39
CA PHE A 329 -16.23 -0.44 -5.61
C PHE A 329 -16.98 0.50 -6.55
N SER A 330 -18.30 0.67 -6.39
CA SER A 330 -19.10 1.54 -7.27
C SER A 330 -18.91 3.03 -6.95
N ASP A 331 -18.49 3.29 -5.72
CA ASP A 331 -18.13 4.57 -5.14
C ASP A 331 -17.02 4.31 -4.09
N LYS A 332 -16.64 5.32 -3.29
CA LYS A 332 -15.56 5.21 -2.29
C LYS A 332 -15.83 4.27 -1.11
N LYS A 333 -17.05 3.74 -0.96
CA LYS A 333 -17.54 3.03 0.23
C LYS A 333 -18.47 1.82 -0.05
N THR A 334 -18.89 1.60 -1.29
CA THR A 334 -19.76 0.48 -1.67
C THR A 334 -19.01 -0.57 -2.48
N LEU A 335 -18.78 -1.75 -1.90
CA LEU A 335 -18.24 -2.94 -2.57
C LEU A 335 -19.22 -3.46 -3.65
N VAL A 336 -18.71 -3.79 -4.84
CA VAL A 336 -19.48 -4.38 -5.94
C VAL A 336 -19.52 -5.90 -5.79
N GLY A 337 -20.49 -6.40 -5.02
CA GLY A 337 -20.70 -7.82 -4.80
C GLY A 337 -21.26 -8.11 -3.42
N GLU A 338 -21.11 -9.36 -2.99
CA GLU A 338 -21.29 -9.73 -1.58
C GLU A 338 -19.99 -9.41 -0.80
N GLN A 339 -20.09 -9.34 0.53
CA GLN A 339 -18.92 -9.21 1.41
C GLN A 339 -18.27 -10.57 1.70
N ALA A 340 -17.03 -10.55 2.18
CA ALA A 340 -16.41 -11.73 2.75
C ALA A 340 -17.22 -12.27 3.95
N SER A 341 -17.33 -13.58 4.06
CA SER A 341 -18.21 -14.21 5.05
C SER A 341 -17.73 -13.95 6.48
N SER A 342 -18.64 -13.59 7.38
CA SER A 342 -18.41 -13.57 8.84
C SER A 342 -19.11 -14.73 9.55
N LYS A 343 -19.58 -15.74 8.80
CA LYS A 343 -20.32 -16.87 9.37
C LYS A 343 -19.38 -17.92 9.94
N VAL A 344 -19.28 -17.97 11.26
CA VAL A 344 -18.62 -19.06 12.01
C VAL A 344 -19.15 -20.42 11.54
N GLY A 345 -18.24 -21.36 11.27
CA GLY A 345 -18.53 -22.69 10.74
C GLY A 345 -18.73 -22.75 9.22
N ALA A 346 -18.61 -21.63 8.49
CA ALA A 346 -18.60 -21.66 7.03
C ALA A 346 -17.34 -22.36 6.50
N LYS A 347 -17.52 -23.25 5.51
CA LYS A 347 -16.40 -23.93 4.83
C LYS A 347 -15.71 -23.08 3.77
N ASP A 348 -16.32 -21.95 3.43
CA ASP A 348 -15.88 -21.00 2.41
C ASP A 348 -15.94 -19.59 3.02
N GLY A 349 -14.84 -18.84 2.94
CA GLY A 349 -14.71 -17.50 3.52
C GLY A 349 -14.56 -16.38 2.49
N ASP A 350 -14.37 -16.70 1.21
CA ASP A 350 -13.89 -15.78 0.16
C ASP A 350 -14.53 -16.02 -1.22
N SER A 351 -15.65 -16.75 -1.31
CA SER A 351 -16.34 -17.04 -2.59
C SER A 351 -16.75 -15.83 -3.44
N GLN A 352 -16.77 -14.62 -2.86
CA GLN A 352 -16.98 -13.34 -3.55
C GLN A 352 -15.71 -12.80 -4.27
N VAL A 353 -14.52 -13.30 -3.94
CA VAL A 353 -13.25 -12.76 -4.44
C VAL A 353 -13.06 -13.06 -5.92
N ASN A 354 -12.73 -12.02 -6.70
CA ASN A 354 -12.45 -12.15 -8.12
C ASN A 354 -10.95 -12.41 -8.35
N TRP A 355 -10.61 -13.67 -8.59
CA TRP A 355 -9.23 -14.13 -8.75
C TRP A 355 -8.64 -13.82 -10.13
N VAL A 356 -7.59 -13.00 -10.16
CA VAL A 356 -6.78 -12.72 -11.35
C VAL A 356 -5.86 -13.89 -11.68
N THR A 357 -5.35 -14.61 -10.66
CA THR A 357 -4.59 -15.86 -10.84
C THR A 357 -5.20 -17.02 -10.06
N ASP A 358 -5.05 -18.23 -10.59
CA ASP A 358 -5.46 -19.49 -9.98
C ASP A 358 -4.40 -20.57 -10.29
N GLY A 359 -3.26 -20.52 -9.59
CA GLY A 359 -2.06 -21.28 -9.96
C GLY A 359 -1.28 -21.92 -8.80
N ALA A 360 -0.13 -22.51 -9.13
CA ALA A 360 0.82 -23.11 -8.20
C ALA A 360 2.09 -22.26 -7.97
N ASN A 361 2.23 -21.14 -8.68
CA ASN A 361 3.24 -20.11 -8.41
C ASN A 361 2.76 -19.23 -7.24
N ASP A 362 3.67 -18.76 -6.38
CA ASP A 362 3.34 -17.71 -5.42
C ASP A 362 3.34 -16.35 -6.14
N CYS A 363 2.36 -15.51 -5.82
CA CYS A 363 2.26 -14.16 -6.33
C CYS A 363 2.64 -13.16 -5.23
N SER A 364 3.48 -12.19 -5.57
CA SER A 364 3.92 -11.12 -4.66
C SER A 364 3.77 -9.75 -5.30
N ASN A 365 3.81 -8.68 -4.49
CA ASN A 365 3.93 -7.29 -4.96
C ASN A 365 2.84 -6.90 -5.99
N ALA A 366 1.57 -7.02 -5.60
CA ALA A 366 0.42 -6.76 -6.47
C ALA A 366 -0.04 -5.29 -6.43
N HIS A 367 -0.25 -4.72 -7.62
CA HIS A 367 -0.66 -3.32 -7.80
C HIS A 367 -1.78 -3.20 -8.84
N ALA A 368 -2.59 -2.15 -8.73
CA ALA A 368 -3.63 -1.76 -9.67
C ALA A 368 -3.54 -0.27 -10.02
N ALA A 369 -3.71 0.06 -11.31
CA ALA A 369 -3.79 1.44 -11.80
C ALA A 369 -4.75 1.51 -13.00
N THR A 370 -5.39 2.66 -13.25
CA THR A 370 -6.47 2.77 -14.25
C THR A 370 -6.02 3.53 -15.51
N PHE A 371 -6.35 3.00 -16.69
CA PHE A 371 -6.04 3.67 -17.96
C PHE A 371 -7.09 4.75 -18.31
N ASP A 372 -8.35 4.46 -17.98
CA ASP A 372 -9.52 5.29 -18.28
C ASP A 372 -10.69 4.94 -17.33
N ALA A 373 -11.90 5.42 -17.64
CA ALA A 373 -13.14 5.13 -16.88
C ALA A 373 -13.61 3.66 -16.94
N SER A 374 -12.99 2.82 -17.76
CA SER A 374 -13.51 1.52 -18.19
C SER A 374 -12.50 0.38 -18.13
N THR A 375 -11.22 0.67 -18.02
CA THR A 375 -10.13 -0.32 -18.03
C THR A 375 -9.04 0.01 -17.02
N ALA A 376 -8.53 -1.04 -16.39
CA ALA A 376 -7.43 -0.99 -15.44
C ALA A 376 -6.35 -2.02 -15.78
N LEU A 377 -5.18 -1.81 -15.21
CA LEU A 377 -4.05 -2.71 -15.22
C LEU A 377 -3.89 -3.30 -13.82
N VAL A 378 -3.70 -4.62 -13.75
CA VAL A 378 -3.25 -5.33 -12.56
C VAL A 378 -1.85 -5.88 -12.84
N THR A 379 -0.93 -5.76 -11.88
CA THR A 379 0.43 -6.30 -11.96
C THR A 379 0.76 -7.13 -10.73
N TRP A 380 1.71 -8.05 -10.89
CA TRP A 380 2.29 -8.85 -9.80
C TRP A 380 3.62 -9.46 -10.23
N GLU A 381 4.37 -9.99 -9.28
CA GLU A 381 5.55 -10.81 -9.54
C GLU A 381 5.26 -12.28 -9.22
N GLU A 382 5.76 -13.20 -10.05
CA GLU A 382 5.59 -14.65 -9.81
C GLU A 382 6.85 -15.33 -9.30
N ILE A 383 6.66 -16.25 -8.36
CA ILE A 383 7.65 -17.20 -7.86
C ILE A 383 7.25 -18.60 -8.31
N SER A 384 8.04 -19.16 -9.22
CA SER A 384 7.99 -20.58 -9.61
C SER A 384 8.69 -21.47 -8.60
N ASP A 385 8.18 -22.70 -8.45
CA ASP A 385 8.56 -23.69 -7.42
C ASP A 385 8.62 -23.10 -5.99
N PRO A 386 7.54 -22.45 -5.51
CA PRO A 386 7.56 -21.67 -4.27
C PRO A 386 7.68 -22.54 -3.00
N ILE A 387 8.57 -22.12 -2.10
CA ILE A 387 8.76 -22.66 -0.76
C ILE A 387 8.17 -21.66 0.23
N CYS A 388 6.99 -21.98 0.75
CA CYS A 388 6.25 -21.16 1.72
C CYS A 388 6.46 -21.73 3.13
N GLU A 389 7.53 -21.34 3.81
CA GLU A 389 7.92 -21.90 5.12
C GLU A 389 7.09 -21.35 6.30
N PHE A 390 6.41 -20.22 6.09
CA PHE A 390 5.54 -19.56 7.04
C PHE A 390 4.12 -19.53 6.48
N GLU A 391 3.10 -19.71 7.31
CA GLU A 391 1.71 -19.87 6.84
C GLU A 391 0.99 -18.53 6.57
N ALA A 392 1.49 -17.40 7.10
CA ALA A 392 0.90 -16.06 6.94
C ALA A 392 1.88 -14.99 6.42
N MET A 393 2.97 -15.41 5.76
CA MET A 393 3.99 -14.53 5.16
C MET A 393 4.24 -14.89 3.68
N GLY A 394 5.12 -14.17 3.00
CA GLY A 394 5.55 -14.51 1.64
C GLY A 394 6.37 -15.80 1.51
N CYS A 395 6.42 -16.31 0.28
CA CYS A 395 7.20 -17.49 -0.09
C CYS A 395 8.53 -17.09 -0.76
N LYS A 396 9.46 -18.05 -0.88
CA LYS A 396 10.71 -17.89 -1.63
C LYS A 396 10.81 -18.92 -2.76
N GLY A 397 11.52 -18.63 -3.83
CA GLY A 397 11.70 -19.55 -4.96
C GLY A 397 12.31 -18.87 -6.17
N LYS A 398 12.08 -19.42 -7.37
CA LYS A 398 12.64 -18.85 -8.60
C LYS A 398 11.69 -17.82 -9.18
N PHE A 399 12.12 -16.55 -9.23
CA PHE A 399 11.41 -15.48 -9.97
C PHE A 399 11.09 -15.93 -11.41
N ALA A 400 9.83 -15.71 -11.81
CA ALA A 400 9.23 -16.18 -13.06
C ALA A 400 8.67 -15.02 -13.90
N GLY A 401 9.22 -13.81 -13.70
CA GLY A 401 8.84 -12.59 -14.41
C GLY A 401 7.67 -11.85 -13.77
N THR A 402 7.71 -10.53 -13.89
CA THR A 402 6.62 -9.61 -13.53
C THR A 402 5.53 -9.67 -14.60
N LYS A 403 4.27 -9.68 -14.17
CA LYS A 403 3.08 -9.88 -15.02
C LYS A 403 2.27 -8.60 -15.12
N PHE A 404 1.60 -8.43 -16.26
CA PHE A 404 0.76 -7.28 -16.56
C PHE A 404 -0.54 -7.75 -17.23
N GLN A 405 -1.69 -7.58 -16.57
CA GLN A 405 -3.01 -8.00 -17.03
C GLN A 405 -3.96 -6.81 -17.08
N ALA A 406 -4.52 -6.52 -18.25
CA ALA A 406 -5.63 -5.58 -18.35
C ALA A 406 -6.93 -6.23 -17.85
N VAL A 407 -7.78 -5.46 -17.18
CA VAL A 407 -9.13 -5.83 -16.75
C VAL A 407 -10.11 -4.71 -17.12
N ASP A 408 -11.39 -5.04 -17.35
CA ASP A 408 -12.44 -4.02 -17.47
C ASP A 408 -12.93 -3.53 -16.08
N SER A 409 -13.73 -2.47 -16.05
CA SER A 409 -14.39 -1.95 -14.84
C SER A 409 -15.49 -2.88 -14.27
N LYS A 410 -15.52 -4.15 -14.69
CA LYS A 410 -16.28 -5.25 -14.08
C LYS A 410 -15.36 -6.39 -13.61
N GLY A 411 -14.04 -6.14 -13.61
CA GLY A 411 -13.02 -7.05 -13.09
C GLY A 411 -12.72 -8.21 -14.03
N LYS A 412 -13.18 -8.17 -15.28
CA LYS A 412 -12.97 -9.25 -16.24
C LYS A 412 -11.62 -9.08 -16.95
N LYS A 413 -10.78 -10.10 -16.89
CA LYS A 413 -9.50 -10.21 -17.62
C LYS A 413 -9.68 -9.95 -19.13
N LEU A 414 -8.95 -8.98 -19.66
CA LEU A 414 -8.95 -8.56 -21.07
C LEU A 414 -7.75 -9.19 -21.80
N GLY A 415 -8.01 -10.36 -22.38
CA GLY A 415 -6.95 -11.20 -22.95
C GLY A 415 -6.06 -11.83 -21.87
N SER A 416 -4.90 -12.35 -22.27
CA SER A 416 -3.90 -12.94 -21.38
C SER A 416 -2.92 -11.90 -20.85
N ALA A 417 -2.44 -12.10 -19.62
CA ALA A 417 -1.33 -11.34 -19.07
C ALA A 417 -0.06 -11.47 -19.93
N ILE A 418 0.69 -10.36 -20.06
CA ILE A 418 2.05 -10.38 -20.60
C ILE A 418 3.06 -10.52 -19.46
N THR A 419 4.26 -11.01 -19.75
CA THR A 419 5.37 -11.18 -18.79
C THR A 419 6.57 -10.35 -19.22
N SER A 420 7.32 -9.80 -18.26
CA SER A 420 8.70 -9.34 -18.45
C SER A 420 9.62 -9.93 -17.38
N ASP A 421 10.85 -10.27 -17.76
CA ASP A 421 11.88 -10.81 -16.84
C ASP A 421 12.84 -9.71 -16.32
N ASP A 422 12.78 -8.49 -16.88
CA ASP A 422 13.70 -7.37 -16.58
C ASP A 422 12.98 -6.09 -16.10
N THR A 423 11.65 -6.12 -16.01
CA THR A 423 10.80 -4.93 -15.76
C THR A 423 9.94 -5.13 -14.51
N TYR A 424 10.40 -4.60 -13.37
CA TYR A 424 9.77 -4.74 -12.06
C TYR A 424 8.81 -3.57 -11.75
N VAL A 425 8.04 -3.66 -10.66
CA VAL A 425 7.23 -2.54 -10.13
C VAL A 425 7.74 -2.20 -8.72
N ALA A 426 8.43 -1.06 -8.58
CA ALA A 426 9.16 -0.68 -7.35
C ALA A 426 8.78 0.73 -6.83
N GLY A 427 7.69 1.29 -7.36
CA GLY A 427 7.19 2.62 -7.04
C GLY A 427 5.91 2.91 -7.80
N ASP A 428 5.32 4.07 -7.52
CA ASP A 428 3.92 4.33 -7.85
C ASP A 428 3.60 4.33 -9.36
N MET A 429 2.47 3.72 -9.69
CA MET A 429 1.96 3.51 -11.04
C MET A 429 1.04 4.67 -11.45
N VAL A 430 1.61 5.67 -12.12
CA VAL A 430 0.91 6.91 -12.45
C VAL A 430 0.38 6.89 -13.87
N THR A 431 -0.90 7.22 -14.05
CA THR A 431 -1.48 7.43 -15.38
C THR A 431 -1.10 8.80 -15.93
N MET A 432 -0.32 8.79 -17.01
CA MET A 432 0.19 9.96 -17.71
C MET A 432 -0.92 10.70 -18.46
N SER A 433 -0.68 11.97 -18.79
CA SER A 433 -1.63 12.78 -19.59
C SER A 433 -1.87 12.29 -21.02
N ASP A 434 -1.18 11.24 -21.47
CA ASP A 434 -1.38 10.54 -22.75
C ASP A 434 -2.16 9.22 -22.62
N GLY A 435 -2.56 8.83 -21.40
CA GLY A 435 -3.30 7.60 -21.10
C GLY A 435 -2.44 6.35 -20.92
N ARG A 436 -1.10 6.46 -20.99
CA ARG A 436 -0.19 5.36 -20.57
C ARG A 436 -0.09 5.34 -19.04
N ILE A 437 0.10 4.16 -18.46
CA ILE A 437 0.47 4.02 -17.05
C ILE A 437 2.00 3.86 -16.99
N CYS A 438 2.70 4.65 -16.18
CA CYS A 438 4.15 4.60 -16.05
C CYS A 438 4.60 4.57 -14.58
N TRP A 439 5.71 3.90 -14.31
CA TRP A 439 6.28 3.73 -12.96
C TRP A 439 7.82 3.64 -12.99
N PRO A 440 8.49 3.97 -11.88
CA PRO A 440 9.93 3.79 -11.71
C PRO A 440 10.29 2.33 -11.36
N TYR A 441 11.47 1.88 -11.78
CA TYR A 441 12.10 0.66 -11.29
C TYR A 441 13.63 0.74 -11.39
N VAL A 442 14.34 -0.19 -10.74
CA VAL A 442 15.80 -0.32 -10.88
C VAL A 442 16.13 -1.46 -11.84
N ASN A 443 16.99 -1.19 -12.81
CA ASN A 443 17.57 -2.18 -13.70
C ASN A 443 18.59 -3.03 -12.92
N MET A 444 18.13 -4.16 -12.38
CA MET A 444 18.93 -5.08 -11.56
C MET A 444 18.56 -6.54 -11.83
N ALA A 445 19.42 -7.46 -11.40
CA ALA A 445 19.08 -8.89 -11.34
C ALA A 445 18.22 -9.15 -10.09
N TRP A 446 16.90 -9.15 -10.25
CA TRP A 446 15.96 -9.44 -9.16
C TRP A 446 15.98 -10.93 -8.81
N SER A 447 15.85 -11.25 -7.52
CA SER A 447 15.81 -12.62 -7.03
C SER A 447 14.91 -12.75 -5.81
N LEU A 448 14.03 -13.74 -5.85
CA LEU A 448 13.11 -14.09 -4.76
C LEU A 448 13.49 -15.43 -4.10
N SER A 449 14.72 -15.92 -4.31
CA SER A 449 15.16 -17.25 -3.85
C SER A 449 15.42 -17.39 -2.34
N GLY A 450 15.34 -16.28 -1.61
CA GLY A 450 15.66 -16.16 -0.19
C GLY A 450 16.13 -14.74 0.13
N PRO A 451 16.60 -14.47 1.36
CA PRO A 451 17.19 -13.19 1.72
C PRO A 451 18.35 -12.80 0.80
N THR A 452 18.34 -11.55 0.33
CA THR A 452 19.36 -10.99 -0.56
C THR A 452 19.40 -9.47 -0.43
N GLN A 453 20.55 -8.88 -0.72
CA GLN A 453 20.77 -7.44 -0.74
C GLN A 453 21.23 -7.01 -2.15
N ALA A 454 20.95 -5.77 -2.51
CA ALA A 454 21.41 -5.15 -3.75
C ALA A 454 22.53 -4.15 -3.46
N ALA A 455 23.42 -3.97 -4.44
CA ALA A 455 24.36 -2.85 -4.44
C ALA A 455 23.61 -1.53 -4.69
N ASP A 456 24.08 -0.44 -4.09
CA ASP A 456 23.47 0.87 -4.27
C ASP A 456 23.60 1.35 -5.73
N VAL A 457 22.52 1.93 -6.26
CA VAL A 457 22.46 2.47 -7.62
C VAL A 457 22.44 3.99 -7.62
N LYS A 458 22.86 4.59 -8.74
CA LYS A 458 22.67 6.02 -9.04
C LYS A 458 21.78 6.25 -10.25
N LYS A 459 20.98 5.25 -10.61
CA LYS A 459 20.10 5.28 -11.77
C LYS A 459 18.76 4.64 -11.47
N ILE A 460 17.71 5.21 -12.06
CA ILE A 460 16.36 4.68 -12.07
C ILE A 460 15.94 4.55 -13.54
N SER A 461 15.29 3.44 -13.86
CA SER A 461 14.61 3.19 -15.13
C SER A 461 13.13 3.50 -14.99
N PHE A 462 12.45 3.78 -16.09
CA PHE A 462 10.99 3.92 -16.10
C PHE A 462 10.39 2.94 -17.09
N ALA A 463 9.30 2.30 -16.69
CA ALA A 463 8.46 1.52 -17.58
C ALA A 463 7.16 2.29 -17.83
N CYS A 464 6.62 2.13 -19.04
CA CYS A 464 5.36 2.68 -19.46
C CYS A 464 4.57 1.62 -20.20
N ILE A 465 3.26 1.53 -19.97
CA ILE A 465 2.39 0.56 -20.66
C ILE A 465 1.15 1.23 -21.24
N SER A 466 0.83 0.83 -22.48
CA SER A 466 -0.24 1.40 -23.29
C SER A 466 -1.37 0.39 -23.50
N ASN A 467 -2.63 0.78 -23.24
CA ASN A 467 -3.80 -0.08 -23.41
C ASN A 467 -4.25 -0.23 -24.89
N GLY A 468 -3.30 -0.48 -25.79
CA GLY A 468 -3.51 -0.76 -27.23
C GLY A 468 -4.12 0.36 -28.09
N SER A 469 -4.69 1.40 -27.48
CA SER A 469 -5.57 2.38 -28.13
C SER A 469 -4.89 3.73 -28.45
N GLY A 470 -3.59 3.85 -28.14
CA GLY A 470 -2.79 5.05 -28.39
C GLY A 470 -2.66 5.36 -29.88
N SER A 471 -3.17 6.53 -30.30
CA SER A 471 -3.22 6.93 -31.71
C SER A 471 -1.97 7.73 -32.13
N GLY A 472 -1.01 7.05 -32.74
CA GLY A 472 0.17 7.64 -33.41
C GLY A 472 1.43 7.67 -32.53
N SER A 473 2.64 7.58 -33.09
CA SER A 473 3.03 7.67 -34.52
C SER A 473 4.27 6.83 -34.88
N SER A 474 4.51 6.70 -36.19
CA SER A 474 5.78 6.29 -36.83
C SER A 474 6.36 4.92 -36.45
N SER A 475 6.21 3.95 -37.36
CA SER A 475 6.99 2.72 -37.38
C SER A 475 8.47 2.98 -37.73
N ALA A 476 9.35 2.99 -36.72
CA ALA A 476 10.79 2.86 -36.92
C ALA A 476 11.17 1.36 -36.94
N SER A 477 11.81 0.89 -38.01
CA SER A 477 12.26 -0.52 -38.10
C SER A 477 13.52 -0.76 -37.26
N PRO A 478 13.64 -1.91 -36.57
CA PRO A 478 14.76 -2.18 -35.68
C PRO A 478 16.06 -2.44 -36.48
N THR A 479 17.05 -1.56 -36.31
CA THR A 479 18.37 -1.71 -36.94
C THR A 479 19.42 -2.08 -35.89
N LYS A 480 19.95 -3.30 -35.95
CA LYS A 480 21.05 -3.76 -35.07
C LYS A 480 22.43 -3.37 -35.61
N ALA A 481 23.16 -2.53 -34.88
CA ALA A 481 24.63 -2.44 -34.82
C ALA A 481 24.98 -1.55 -33.59
N SER A 482 25.75 -2.00 -32.59
CA SER A 482 27.18 -2.36 -32.58
C SER A 482 28.11 -1.14 -32.56
N THR A 483 29.14 -1.19 -31.69
CA THR A 483 29.99 -0.07 -31.25
C THR A 483 31.12 0.29 -32.21
N ALA A 484 31.37 1.59 -32.39
CA ALA A 484 32.67 2.16 -32.82
C ALA A 484 32.75 3.67 -32.47
N VAL A 485 33.96 4.22 -32.37
CA VAL A 485 34.23 5.62 -31.94
C VAL A 485 34.73 6.48 -33.10
N ALA A 486 34.17 7.68 -33.28
CA ALA A 486 34.89 8.87 -33.79
C ALA A 486 34.07 10.18 -33.70
N GLN A 487 34.66 11.24 -33.13
CA GLN A 487 34.36 12.64 -33.45
C GLN A 487 35.32 13.08 -34.60
N PRO A 488 35.05 14.15 -35.41
CA PRO A 488 34.94 15.51 -34.88
C PRO A 488 34.02 16.54 -35.62
N SER A 489 33.71 17.62 -34.89
CA SER A 489 33.55 19.03 -35.35
C SER A 489 32.55 19.45 -36.46
N ALA A 490 31.36 19.86 -36.00
CA ALA A 490 30.77 21.21 -36.16
C ALA A 490 30.81 22.00 -37.50
N THR A 491 29.64 22.52 -37.91
CA THR A 491 29.50 23.82 -38.62
C THR A 491 28.13 24.46 -38.27
N LYS A 492 28.02 25.80 -38.34
CA LYS A 492 26.77 26.57 -38.10
C LYS A 492 25.99 26.85 -39.38
N SER A 493 24.66 26.94 -39.28
CA SER A 493 23.74 27.88 -39.96
C SER A 493 22.32 27.64 -39.40
N THR A 494 21.46 28.62 -39.06
CA THR A 494 20.78 29.67 -39.86
C THR A 494 19.99 29.09 -41.04
N ASP A 495 18.72 29.42 -41.29
CA ASP A 495 17.91 30.55 -40.81
C ASP A 495 16.41 30.17 -40.64
N ALA A 496 15.56 31.12 -40.26
CA ALA A 496 14.15 30.92 -39.92
C ALA A 496 13.16 31.01 -41.12
N SER A 497 11.95 30.46 -40.93
CA SER A 497 10.76 30.89 -41.66
C SER A 497 9.52 30.84 -40.74
N VAL A 498 8.90 32.00 -40.48
CA VAL A 498 7.68 32.12 -39.67
C VAL A 498 6.45 32.06 -40.56
N ALA A 499 5.45 31.27 -40.17
CA ALA A 499 4.08 31.36 -40.69
C ALA A 499 3.06 31.25 -39.53
N LYS A 500 2.14 32.21 -39.45
CA LYS A 500 1.00 32.26 -38.51
C LYS A 500 -0.30 32.52 -39.32
N PRO A 501 -1.52 32.40 -38.76
CA PRO A 501 -2.39 31.30 -39.16
C PRO A 501 -3.68 31.76 -39.84
N SER A 502 -4.28 30.89 -40.65
CA SER A 502 -5.67 31.06 -41.10
C SER A 502 -6.65 30.62 -40.01
N SER A 503 -7.59 31.49 -39.67
CA SER A 503 -8.67 31.20 -38.72
C SER A 503 -9.83 30.45 -39.40
N VAL A 504 -10.38 29.44 -38.72
CA VAL A 504 -11.63 28.78 -39.09
C VAL A 504 -12.62 28.93 -37.94
N LYS A 505 -13.85 29.30 -38.27
CA LYS A 505 -14.90 29.68 -37.31
C LYS A 505 -15.75 28.44 -36.97
N PRO A 506 -15.97 28.10 -35.68
CA PRO A 506 -16.85 26.99 -35.32
C PRO A 506 -18.30 27.33 -35.69
N SER A 507 -19.00 26.35 -36.27
CA SER A 507 -20.42 26.48 -36.61
C SER A 507 -21.26 25.77 -35.55
N ALA A 508 -22.30 26.44 -35.04
CA ALA A 508 -23.11 25.92 -33.95
C ALA A 508 -24.02 24.76 -34.41
N VAL A 509 -24.02 23.66 -33.65
CA VAL A 509 -24.99 22.56 -33.80
C VAL A 509 -26.09 22.72 -32.75
N LYS A 510 -27.34 22.63 -33.20
CA LYS A 510 -28.55 22.89 -32.41
C LYS A 510 -29.09 21.58 -31.81
N PRO A 511 -29.21 21.44 -30.47
CA PRO A 511 -29.94 20.33 -29.88
C PRO A 511 -31.42 20.38 -30.28
N SER A 512 -32.00 19.24 -30.65
CA SER A 512 -33.44 19.10 -30.88
C SER A 512 -34.08 18.43 -29.68
N ALA A 513 -35.06 19.08 -29.05
CA ALA A 513 -35.78 18.52 -27.92
C ALA A 513 -36.78 17.44 -28.36
N VAL A 514 -37.02 16.47 -27.48
CA VAL A 514 -38.17 15.56 -27.50
C VAL A 514 -38.70 15.48 -26.07
N ALA A 515 -40.01 15.65 -25.91
CA ALA A 515 -40.73 15.51 -24.64
C ALA A 515 -41.48 14.14 -24.63
N GLN A 516 -42.19 13.67 -23.61
CA GLN A 516 -42.62 14.25 -22.33
C GLN A 516 -43.07 13.08 -21.41
N ALA A 517 -42.90 13.18 -20.09
CA ALA A 517 -43.70 12.42 -19.11
C ALA A 517 -43.59 13.11 -17.73
N ALA A 518 -44.67 13.12 -16.94
CA ALA A 518 -44.69 13.75 -15.62
C ALA A 518 -45.62 13.01 -14.65
N THR A 519 -45.23 13.00 -13.36
CA THR A 519 -46.00 12.60 -12.16
C THR A 519 -45.06 12.92 -10.98
N SER A 520 -45.19 13.99 -10.19
CA SER A 520 -46.27 14.51 -9.33
C SER A 520 -46.16 14.04 -7.87
N GLY A 521 -45.82 14.97 -6.97
CA GLY A 521 -45.80 14.77 -5.50
C GLY A 521 -44.43 14.36 -4.94
N GLU A 522 -43.95 14.89 -3.81
CA GLU A 522 -44.46 16.02 -3.00
C GLU A 522 -43.28 16.76 -2.32
N SER A 523 -43.51 17.95 -1.77
CA SER A 523 -42.44 18.88 -1.35
C SER A 523 -42.45 19.15 0.16
N SER A 524 -41.27 19.17 0.77
CA SER A 524 -41.00 19.95 1.98
C SER A 524 -39.62 20.59 1.86
N ALA A 525 -39.49 21.85 2.30
CA ALA A 525 -38.36 22.71 1.95
C ALA A 525 -37.43 22.99 3.14
N LEU A 526 -36.15 23.19 2.83
CA LEU A 526 -35.18 23.83 3.74
C LEU A 526 -35.15 25.34 3.47
N PRO A 527 -34.95 26.19 4.49
CA PRO A 527 -34.67 27.61 4.30
C PRO A 527 -33.24 27.83 3.77
N GLU A 528 -33.08 28.79 2.86
CA GLU A 528 -31.83 29.11 2.17
C GLU A 528 -31.40 30.55 2.53
N ASP A 529 -30.32 30.73 3.32
CA ASP A 529 -29.66 32.04 3.45
C ASP A 529 -28.18 31.91 3.90
N ALA A 530 -27.25 32.00 2.94
CA ALA A 530 -25.84 32.31 3.15
C ALA A 530 -25.18 32.74 1.81
N PRO A 531 -24.44 33.86 1.74
CA PRO A 531 -24.01 34.43 0.45
C PRO A 531 -22.80 33.69 -0.17
N ARG A 532 -22.94 33.28 -1.43
CA ARG A 532 -21.81 32.81 -2.26
C ARG A 532 -21.03 34.00 -2.83
N PRO A 533 -19.69 34.07 -2.72
CA PRO A 533 -18.91 35.11 -3.38
C PRO A 533 -18.84 34.88 -4.89
N SER A 534 -19.14 35.91 -5.68
CA SER A 534 -19.01 35.91 -7.14
C SER A 534 -17.74 36.64 -7.56
N PHE A 535 -16.86 35.97 -8.31
CA PHE A 535 -15.67 36.58 -8.90
C PHE A 535 -15.90 36.90 -10.37
N ALA A 536 -15.74 38.17 -10.74
CA ALA A 536 -15.92 38.65 -12.10
C ALA A 536 -14.61 38.53 -12.90
N THR A 537 -14.63 37.77 -13.98
CA THR A 537 -13.47 37.60 -14.87
C THR A 537 -13.23 38.87 -15.70
N VAL A 538 -12.10 39.56 -15.49
CA VAL A 538 -11.69 40.73 -16.28
C VAL A 538 -10.69 40.29 -17.35
N PRO A 539 -11.03 40.36 -18.66
CA PRO A 539 -10.09 40.06 -19.74
C PRO A 539 -9.19 41.27 -20.03
N GLY A 540 -7.91 41.19 -19.66
CA GLY A 540 -6.90 42.21 -19.97
C GLY A 540 -5.71 41.62 -20.71
N SER A 541 -5.56 41.91 -22.00
CA SER A 541 -4.38 41.58 -22.79
C SER A 541 -3.34 42.69 -22.71
N VAL A 542 -2.08 42.38 -22.38
CA VAL A 542 -0.97 43.33 -22.48
C VAL A 542 0.26 42.67 -23.10
N THR A 543 0.84 43.37 -24.08
CA THR A 543 2.15 43.12 -24.66
C THR A 543 3.05 44.30 -24.33
N ASP A 544 4.21 44.08 -23.70
CA ASP A 544 5.49 44.25 -24.42
C ASP A 544 6.77 44.01 -23.59
N VAL A 545 7.74 43.48 -24.35
CA VAL A 545 9.21 43.62 -24.31
C VAL A 545 9.89 44.35 -23.11
N LEU A 546 10.73 43.57 -22.41
CA LEU A 546 12.02 43.88 -21.74
C LEU A 546 12.27 45.23 -21.01
N SER A 547 12.81 45.10 -19.78
CA SER A 547 13.99 45.86 -19.33
C SER A 547 14.71 45.18 -18.16
N ALA A 548 16.04 45.32 -18.12
CA ALA A 548 16.94 44.98 -17.01
C ALA A 548 18.31 45.69 -17.26
N PRO A 549 19.19 45.86 -16.26
CA PRO A 549 19.04 45.67 -14.80
C PRO A 549 19.33 46.96 -14.00
N THR A 550 19.16 46.92 -12.67
CA THR A 550 19.89 47.82 -11.75
C THR A 550 20.23 47.09 -10.44
N GLU A 551 21.47 47.20 -9.98
CA GLU A 551 21.85 46.81 -8.61
C GLU A 551 21.36 47.86 -7.59
N ALA A 552 21.06 47.43 -6.36
CA ALA A 552 20.71 48.34 -5.27
C ALA A 552 21.54 48.02 -4.01
N THR A 553 22.71 48.65 -3.90
CA THR A 553 23.47 48.70 -2.65
C THR A 553 22.69 49.44 -1.57
N SER A 554 22.61 48.89 -0.36
CA SER A 554 22.19 49.60 0.84
C SER A 554 23.27 49.48 1.92
N SER A 555 23.50 50.55 2.67
CA SER A 555 24.66 50.70 3.56
C SER A 555 24.33 51.49 4.83
N ALA A 556 24.21 50.79 5.95
CA ALA A 556 24.34 51.32 7.32
C ALA A 556 24.39 50.14 8.31
N ALA A 557 25.14 50.17 9.43
CA ALA A 557 26.32 50.96 9.77
C ALA A 557 27.12 50.17 10.85
N ALA A 558 28.43 50.33 10.91
CA ALA A 558 29.27 49.53 11.81
C ALA A 558 29.56 50.22 13.15
N GLN A 559 29.53 49.45 14.25
CA GLN A 559 30.22 49.77 15.50
C GLN A 559 31.17 48.63 15.89
N LYS A 560 32.41 48.98 16.24
CA LYS A 560 33.33 48.13 17.02
C LYS A 560 32.92 48.25 18.51
N THR A 561 33.31 47.40 19.47
CA THR A 561 34.44 46.45 19.64
C THR A 561 33.88 45.17 20.35
N SER A 562 34.61 44.14 20.78
CA SER A 562 36.06 43.94 20.94
C SER A 562 36.43 42.45 20.86
N SER A 563 37.65 42.14 20.41
CA SER A 563 38.18 40.77 20.38
C SER A 563 39.07 40.47 21.59
N VAL A 564 38.69 39.53 22.44
CA VAL A 564 39.56 38.99 23.49
C VAL A 564 40.08 37.62 23.06
N VAL A 565 41.39 37.52 22.85
CA VAL A 565 42.08 36.25 22.63
C VAL A 565 42.42 35.65 23.99
N VAL A 566 42.05 34.39 24.21
CA VAL A 566 42.55 33.60 25.34
C VAL A 566 43.31 32.40 24.79
N LYS A 567 44.64 32.43 24.91
CA LYS A 567 45.51 31.26 24.77
C LYS A 567 45.85 30.77 26.19
N PRO A 568 45.85 29.46 26.48
CA PRO A 568 46.09 28.96 27.83
C PRO A 568 47.53 29.19 28.30
N SER A 569 47.67 29.30 29.63
CA SER A 569 48.95 29.28 30.36
C SER A 569 48.86 28.24 31.48
N ALA A 570 49.87 27.39 31.60
CA ALA A 570 50.07 26.50 32.76
C ALA A 570 50.94 27.18 33.83
N PRO A 571 50.93 26.65 35.06
CA PRO A 571 52.18 26.13 35.65
C PRO A 571 51.96 24.73 36.32
N SER A 572 52.92 23.80 36.22
CA SER A 572 53.92 23.46 37.26
C SER A 572 53.31 22.77 38.51
N ALA A 573 53.76 21.60 38.99
CA ALA A 573 54.74 20.60 38.55
C ALA A 573 54.48 19.27 39.33
N GLU A 574 55.25 18.17 39.29
CA GLU A 574 56.53 17.80 38.65
C GLU A 574 56.31 16.41 37.96
N GLU A 575 57.13 15.33 37.90
CA GLU A 575 58.49 14.97 38.38
C GLU A 575 59.13 13.89 37.44
N THR A 576 60.39 13.54 37.71
CA THR A 576 61.23 12.37 37.33
C THR A 576 60.91 11.38 36.18
N ASP A 577 61.90 11.31 35.28
CA ASP A 577 62.61 10.13 34.73
C ASP A 577 62.11 9.34 33.50
N VAL A 578 63.06 9.22 32.54
CA VAL A 578 63.13 8.37 31.35
C VAL A 578 64.57 7.82 31.33
N PRO A 579 64.79 6.51 31.08
CA PRO A 579 65.40 6.05 29.81
C PRO A 579 64.38 5.21 28.98
N GLU A 580 64.41 5.13 27.65
CA GLU A 580 65.40 4.45 26.77
C GLU A 580 65.46 2.92 27.06
N ASP A 581 65.46 2.01 26.07
CA ASP A 581 66.07 2.13 24.73
C ASP A 581 65.49 1.16 23.65
N CYS A 582 65.92 1.38 22.40
CA CYS A 582 66.08 0.44 21.24
C CYS A 582 64.98 -0.57 20.75
N ASP A 583 64.55 -0.33 19.51
CA ASP A 583 64.77 -1.13 18.27
C ASP A 583 64.04 -2.47 17.89
N ASP A 584 63.59 -2.45 16.62
CA ASP A 584 63.67 -3.45 15.53
C ASP A 584 62.90 -4.80 15.47
N GLU A 585 62.03 -4.84 14.44
CA GLU A 585 61.94 -5.79 13.32
C GLU A 585 61.28 -7.20 13.36
N GLU A 586 60.74 -7.51 12.17
CA GLU A 586 60.33 -8.77 11.51
C GLU A 586 59.51 -9.91 12.19
N SER A 587 58.38 -10.20 11.50
CA SER A 587 57.87 -11.55 11.14
C SER A 587 57.06 -12.38 12.15
N GLY A 588 56.29 -13.36 11.64
CA GLY A 588 55.82 -14.51 12.45
C GLY A 588 54.32 -14.86 12.45
N ASN A 589 53.83 -15.41 11.34
CA ASN A 589 52.74 -16.40 11.17
C ASN A 589 51.63 -16.64 12.25
N SER A 590 50.41 -16.86 11.76
CA SER A 590 49.24 -17.47 12.45
C SER A 590 49.52 -18.88 13.04
N PRO A 591 48.68 -19.46 13.94
CA PRO A 591 47.28 -19.09 14.24
C PRO A 591 46.87 -19.01 15.72
N VAL A 592 45.72 -18.36 15.98
CA VAL A 592 45.01 -18.40 17.27
C VAL A 592 43.72 -19.22 17.11
N THR A 593 43.55 -20.24 17.97
CA THR A 593 42.28 -20.94 18.15
C THR A 593 41.32 -20.09 18.98
N THR A 594 40.13 -19.81 18.46
CA THR A 594 39.06 -19.12 19.22
C THR A 594 38.40 -20.08 20.22
N GLU A 595 38.60 -19.85 21.51
CA GLU A 595 37.73 -20.37 22.56
C GLU A 595 36.34 -19.69 22.51
N ALA A 596 35.32 -20.35 23.06
CA ALA A 596 33.96 -19.84 23.06
C ALA A 596 33.71 -18.83 24.20
N PRO A 597 33.06 -17.68 23.96
CA PRO A 597 32.70 -16.74 25.03
C PRO A 597 31.61 -17.34 25.94
N VAL A 598 31.82 -17.19 27.25
CA VAL A 598 30.94 -17.71 28.31
C VAL A 598 29.70 -16.82 28.47
N LYS A 599 28.55 -17.43 28.82
CA LYS A 599 27.32 -16.70 29.16
C LYS A 599 27.50 -15.87 30.44
N THR A 600 27.33 -14.55 30.33
CA THR A 600 27.06 -13.67 31.48
C THR A 600 25.56 -13.55 31.71
N ALA A 601 25.10 -13.76 32.95
CA ALA A 601 23.72 -13.52 33.36
C ALA A 601 23.52 -12.03 33.76
N PRO A 602 22.31 -11.46 33.60
CA PRO A 602 22.01 -10.12 34.10
C PRO A 602 21.97 -10.07 35.63
N VAL A 603 22.32 -8.92 36.19
CA VAL A 603 22.39 -8.67 37.64
C VAL A 603 21.04 -8.19 38.16
N SER A 604 20.63 -8.68 39.33
CA SER A 604 19.44 -8.21 40.05
C SER A 604 19.74 -6.92 40.82
N SER A 605 18.77 -6.00 40.87
CA SER A 605 18.81 -4.80 41.71
C SER A 605 17.55 -4.73 42.58
N GLU A 606 17.71 -4.92 43.88
CA GLU A 606 16.63 -4.76 44.88
C GLU A 606 16.36 -3.26 45.14
N PRO A 607 15.13 -2.88 45.51
CA PRO A 607 14.82 -1.53 45.98
C PRO A 607 15.24 -1.34 47.45
N THR A 608 15.46 -0.09 47.85
CA THR A 608 15.81 0.29 49.24
C THR A 608 14.63 0.97 49.95
N ASP A 609 14.31 0.52 51.17
CA ASP A 609 13.39 1.21 52.08
C ASP A 609 14.01 2.47 52.71
N SER A 610 13.17 3.48 53.00
CA SER A 610 13.35 4.42 54.12
C SER A 610 12.08 5.26 54.43
N GLU A 611 11.28 4.75 55.37
CA GLU A 611 10.68 5.46 56.53
C GLU A 611 9.94 6.82 56.36
N ASP A 612 8.65 6.76 56.70
CA ASP A 612 7.86 7.61 57.62
C ASP A 612 7.66 9.13 57.44
N CYS A 613 6.38 9.53 57.47
CA CYS A 613 5.83 10.48 58.45
C CYS A 613 4.28 10.39 58.49
N ASP A 614 3.70 10.37 59.69
CA ASP A 614 2.27 10.31 60.01
C ASP A 614 1.56 11.69 59.83
N GLU A 615 0.27 11.95 60.10
CA GLU A 615 -0.89 11.16 60.59
C GLU A 615 -2.19 11.91 60.19
N GLU A 616 -3.36 11.26 60.24
CA GLU A 616 -4.68 11.78 60.72
C GLU A 616 -5.83 10.85 60.27
N GLU A 617 -6.75 10.52 61.18
CA GLU A 617 -7.74 9.43 61.03
C GLU A 617 -9.18 9.95 60.93
N SER A 618 -10.02 9.37 60.05
CA SER A 618 -11.48 9.32 60.31
C SER A 618 -12.29 8.30 59.48
N GLY A 619 -12.69 7.21 60.15
CA GLY A 619 -14.12 6.95 60.37
C GLY A 619 -14.98 6.28 59.27
N ASN A 620 -15.08 4.95 59.37
CA ASN A 620 -16.25 4.10 59.08
C ASN A 620 -16.77 3.88 57.63
N ALA A 621 -17.22 2.64 57.43
CA ALA A 621 -18.05 2.15 56.32
C ALA A 621 -19.45 1.74 56.87
N PRO A 622 -20.30 1.02 56.11
CA PRO A 622 -20.89 1.33 54.80
C PRO A 622 -22.43 1.43 54.85
N VAL A 623 -23.09 1.90 53.76
CA VAL A 623 -24.56 1.89 53.60
C VAL A 623 -24.95 1.49 52.15
N GLU A 624 -26.16 0.97 51.98
CA GLU A 624 -26.65 0.16 50.84
C GLU A 624 -27.82 0.83 50.06
N THR A 625 -27.96 0.56 48.75
CA THR A 625 -29.09 0.91 47.84
C THR A 625 -29.37 2.43 47.62
N GLN A 626 -30.09 2.92 46.58
CA GLN A 626 -31.22 2.39 45.79
C GLN A 626 -31.19 2.81 44.30
N ALA A 627 -32.12 2.28 43.51
CA ALA A 627 -32.47 2.73 42.15
C ALA A 627 -33.91 3.31 42.11
N PRO A 628 -34.25 4.20 41.17
CA PRO A 628 -35.58 4.81 41.06
C PRO A 628 -36.52 4.04 40.10
N THR A 629 -37.82 4.07 40.42
CA THR A 629 -38.93 3.65 39.56
C THR A 629 -40.03 4.70 39.62
N ASP A 630 -40.81 4.89 38.55
CA ASP A 630 -42.17 5.41 38.67
C ASP A 630 -43.08 4.86 37.55
N ALA A 631 -44.39 4.81 37.82
CA ALA A 631 -45.43 4.23 36.95
C ALA A 631 -46.64 5.15 36.83
N PRO A 632 -47.69 4.78 36.07
CA PRO A 632 -48.86 4.20 36.75
C PRO A 632 -49.58 3.07 35.98
N LYS A 633 -50.66 2.52 36.58
CA LYS A 633 -51.43 1.34 36.12
C LYS A 633 -52.87 1.64 35.69
N SER A 634 -53.44 0.71 34.93
CA SER A 634 -54.76 0.06 35.16
C SER A 634 -54.84 -1.17 34.24
N ASP A 635 -54.85 -2.43 34.71
CA ASP A 635 -55.90 -3.13 35.49
C ASP A 635 -57.16 -3.45 34.65
N ASP A 636 -57.33 -4.73 34.27
CA ASP A 636 -58.54 -5.57 34.43
C ASP A 636 -58.28 -7.02 33.94
N SER A 637 -59.17 -7.97 34.24
CA SER A 637 -58.87 -9.43 34.32
C SER A 637 -59.92 -10.38 33.70
N ASP A 638 -59.61 -11.69 33.79
CA ASP A 638 -60.52 -12.86 33.88
C ASP A 638 -60.94 -13.69 32.63
N ASP A 639 -61.42 -14.90 32.97
CA ASP A 639 -62.21 -15.93 32.24
C ASP A 639 -61.59 -16.87 31.16
N ASP A 640 -61.16 -18.04 31.66
CA ASP A 640 -61.68 -19.42 31.42
C ASP A 640 -61.61 -20.17 30.04
N CYS A 641 -60.87 -21.30 30.11
CA CYS A 641 -61.24 -22.69 29.78
C CYS A 641 -62.01 -23.13 28.48
N ASP A 642 -61.33 -24.06 27.78
CA ASP A 642 -61.80 -25.38 27.30
C ASP A 642 -62.50 -25.66 25.94
N GLN A 643 -62.14 -26.86 25.44
CA GLN A 643 -62.86 -27.82 24.59
C GLN A 643 -62.81 -27.80 23.04
N GLU A 644 -63.27 -28.92 22.49
CA GLU A 644 -62.86 -29.53 21.21
C GLU A 644 -63.96 -29.50 20.11
N GLU A 645 -63.58 -29.92 18.89
CA GLU A 645 -64.12 -31.14 18.22
C GLU A 645 -64.47 -30.95 16.71
N SER A 646 -63.90 -31.84 15.88
CA SER A 646 -64.34 -32.16 14.50
C SER A 646 -64.27 -31.05 13.42
N GLY A 647 -64.29 -31.34 12.12
CA GLY A 647 -64.09 -32.63 11.44
C GLY A 647 -65.18 -33.03 10.44
N ASN A 648 -64.94 -32.81 9.13
CA ASN A 648 -65.46 -33.69 8.08
C ASN A 648 -64.78 -33.51 6.71
N ALA A 649 -64.75 -34.59 5.93
CA ALA A 649 -64.40 -34.60 4.50
C ALA A 649 -65.72 -34.66 3.66
N PRO A 650 -65.69 -34.88 2.31
CA PRO A 650 -65.52 -36.27 1.82
C PRO A 650 -64.91 -36.46 0.39
N VAL A 651 -64.12 -37.55 0.22
CA VAL A 651 -64.28 -38.63 -0.81
C VAL A 651 -64.24 -38.27 -2.33
N ALA A 652 -63.72 -39.07 -3.28
CA ALA A 652 -62.74 -40.19 -3.41
C ALA A 652 -62.70 -40.54 -4.95
N THR A 653 -62.00 -41.54 -5.52
CA THR A 653 -61.10 -42.62 -5.04
C THR A 653 -59.92 -42.70 -6.06
N GLN A 654 -59.39 -43.77 -6.69
CA GLN A 654 -59.52 -45.25 -6.67
C GLN A 654 -58.20 -45.89 -7.17
N ALA A 655 -58.00 -47.19 -6.96
CA ALA A 655 -56.91 -47.98 -7.57
C ALA A 655 -57.36 -49.43 -7.83
N PRO A 656 -56.69 -50.17 -8.73
CA PRO A 656 -56.26 -51.51 -8.33
C PRO A 656 -54.86 -51.95 -8.82
N THR A 657 -54.38 -53.03 -8.19
CA THR A 657 -53.10 -53.74 -8.43
C THR A 657 -53.14 -54.68 -9.67
N LYS A 658 -52.11 -55.45 -10.11
CA LYS A 658 -51.06 -56.21 -9.38
C LYS A 658 -49.97 -56.83 -10.28
N ALA A 659 -48.78 -57.05 -9.70
CA ALA A 659 -47.79 -58.13 -9.94
C ALA A 659 -47.11 -58.37 -11.32
N SER A 660 -45.77 -58.22 -11.37
CA SER A 660 -44.81 -59.35 -11.52
C SER A 660 -43.33 -58.92 -11.34
N LYS A 661 -42.42 -59.89 -11.23
CA LYS A 661 -40.94 -59.82 -11.02
C LYS A 661 -40.29 -60.96 -11.85
N PRO A 662 -38.97 -61.05 -12.15
CA PRO A 662 -37.84 -60.52 -11.34
C PRO A 662 -36.55 -60.00 -12.05
N LYS A 663 -35.69 -59.37 -11.22
CA LYS A 663 -34.20 -59.36 -11.21
C LYS A 663 -33.41 -59.45 -12.55
N GLY A 664 -32.64 -58.40 -12.84
CA GLY A 664 -31.44 -58.44 -13.71
C GLY A 664 -30.20 -57.82 -13.04
N ARG A 665 -29.27 -58.64 -12.53
CA ARG A 665 -28.03 -58.18 -11.84
C ARG A 665 -26.87 -58.10 -12.84
N LYS A 666 -26.38 -56.90 -13.16
CA LYS A 666 -25.16 -56.73 -13.99
C LYS A 666 -23.93 -56.46 -13.12
N THR A 667 -23.09 -57.47 -12.98
CA THR A 667 -21.71 -57.36 -12.49
C THR A 667 -20.87 -56.56 -13.50
N ARG A 668 -19.90 -55.76 -13.04
CA ARG A 668 -18.81 -55.26 -13.89
C ARG A 668 -17.45 -55.60 -13.26
N THR A 669 -16.48 -55.94 -14.10
CA THR A 669 -15.35 -56.79 -13.71
C THR A 669 -14.11 -55.99 -13.28
N ARG A 670 -13.40 -56.51 -12.28
CA ARG A 670 -12.09 -56.04 -11.81
C ARG A 670 -10.99 -56.56 -12.74
N THR A 671 -10.41 -55.69 -13.57
CA THR A 671 -9.32 -56.06 -14.49
C THR A 671 -7.96 -55.89 -13.82
N LEU A 672 -7.18 -56.98 -13.76
CA LEU A 672 -5.77 -56.96 -13.35
C LEU A 672 -4.87 -56.83 -14.58
N THR A 673 -4.12 -55.73 -14.70
CA THR A 673 -2.98 -55.62 -15.62
C THR A 673 -1.70 -56.06 -14.91
N ARG A 674 -0.90 -56.90 -15.57
CA ARG A 674 0.36 -57.43 -15.03
C ARG A 674 1.54 -56.58 -15.51
N TYR A 675 2.43 -56.21 -14.60
CA TYR A 675 3.78 -55.78 -14.97
C TYR A 675 4.67 -57.00 -15.29
N PRO A 676 5.52 -56.95 -16.34
CA PRO A 676 6.61 -57.89 -16.52
C PRO A 676 7.78 -57.56 -15.57
N ARG A 677 8.58 -58.58 -15.20
CA ARG A 677 9.70 -58.48 -14.25
C ARG A 677 11.03 -58.85 -14.92
N PRO A 678 12.01 -57.95 -15.03
CA PRO A 678 13.41 -58.30 -15.29
C PRO A 678 14.10 -58.86 -14.05
N THR A 679 15.21 -59.58 -14.23
CA THR A 679 15.98 -60.23 -13.15
C THR A 679 17.48 -60.16 -13.38
N GLY A 680 18.26 -60.00 -12.31
CA GLY A 680 19.73 -59.91 -12.33
C GLY A 680 20.23 -58.46 -12.48
N LEU A 681 21.41 -58.07 -11.97
CA LEU A 681 22.41 -58.81 -11.18
C LEU A 681 23.05 -57.88 -10.12
N ALA A 682 24.10 -58.33 -9.42
CA ALA A 682 24.44 -57.86 -8.06
C ALA A 682 25.58 -56.83 -7.94
N ALA A 683 25.61 -56.22 -6.74
CA ALA A 683 26.77 -55.72 -5.99
C ALA A 683 27.46 -54.39 -6.35
N ALA A 684 27.27 -53.40 -5.47
CA ALA A 684 28.34 -52.58 -4.91
C ALA A 684 27.94 -52.16 -3.47
N ASN A 685 28.91 -52.02 -2.55
CA ASN A 685 28.68 -51.43 -1.23
C ASN A 685 29.01 -49.93 -1.27
N ASP A 686 28.12 -49.07 -0.80
CA ASP A 686 28.49 -47.72 -0.38
C ASP A 686 27.56 -47.22 0.73
N LYS A 687 28.06 -47.21 1.98
CA LYS A 687 27.33 -46.70 3.15
C LYS A 687 27.55 -45.20 3.30
N LYS A 688 26.78 -44.38 2.58
CA LYS A 688 26.65 -42.96 2.94
C LYS A 688 25.75 -42.82 4.17
N CYS A 689 26.33 -42.43 5.30
CA CYS A 689 25.57 -42.03 6.48
C CYS A 689 24.81 -40.74 6.18
N VAL A 690 23.48 -40.83 6.09
CA VAL A 690 22.62 -39.64 6.02
C VAL A 690 22.46 -39.10 7.44
N ALA A 691 23.21 -38.05 7.76
CA ALA A 691 23.03 -37.31 9.01
C ALA A 691 21.66 -36.62 8.98
N LYS A 692 20.70 -37.16 9.75
CA LYS A 692 19.35 -36.61 9.83
C LYS A 692 19.29 -35.59 10.96
N THR A 693 19.69 -34.36 10.68
CA THR A 693 19.51 -33.23 11.61
C THR A 693 18.01 -33.02 11.83
N VAL A 694 17.55 -33.23 13.06
CA VAL A 694 16.17 -32.92 13.47
C VAL A 694 16.23 -31.70 14.37
N THR A 695 15.90 -30.54 13.82
CA THR A 695 15.83 -29.29 14.57
C THR A 695 14.56 -29.30 15.42
N HIS A 696 14.69 -29.54 16.73
CA HIS A 696 13.61 -29.37 17.68
C HIS A 696 13.57 -27.92 18.17
N THR A 697 12.69 -27.10 17.58
CA THR A 697 12.38 -25.77 18.14
C THR A 697 11.53 -25.96 19.39
N VAL A 698 12.10 -25.70 20.57
CA VAL A 698 11.39 -25.75 21.86
C VAL A 698 11.04 -24.34 22.26
N TYR A 699 9.75 -23.98 22.16
CA TYR A 699 9.23 -22.74 22.70
C TYR A 699 9.03 -22.88 24.22
N VAL A 700 9.64 -21.99 24.99
CA VAL A 700 9.48 -21.93 26.46
C VAL A 700 8.43 -20.89 26.80
N THR A 701 7.19 -21.33 27.01
CA THR A 701 6.11 -20.46 27.50
C THR A 701 6.37 -20.09 28.95
N ALA A 702 6.70 -18.84 29.24
CA ALA A 702 6.82 -18.33 30.60
C ALA A 702 5.44 -18.12 31.21
N THR A 703 4.86 -19.16 31.83
CA THR A 703 3.61 -19.03 32.59
C THR A 703 3.84 -18.19 33.84
N ALA A 704 3.33 -16.96 33.84
CA ALA A 704 3.20 -16.17 35.06
C ALA A 704 2.38 -16.97 36.09
N SER A 705 2.93 -17.14 37.29
CA SER A 705 2.23 -17.84 38.38
C SER A 705 1.29 -16.86 39.06
N ALA A 706 0.03 -17.24 39.27
CA ALA A 706 -0.93 -16.42 40.00
C ALA A 706 -0.47 -16.21 41.46
N PRO A 707 -0.69 -15.03 42.06
CA PRO A 707 -0.39 -14.80 43.46
C PRO A 707 -1.25 -15.70 44.35
N GLY A 708 -0.62 -16.37 45.32
CA GLY A 708 -1.33 -17.09 46.38
C GLY A 708 -1.89 -16.14 47.44
N TYR A 709 -2.91 -16.61 48.15
CA TYR A 709 -3.46 -15.98 49.36
C TYR A 709 -2.46 -15.95 50.52
#